data_AF-A0A1F4VEF0-F1
#
_entry.id   AF-A0A1F4VEF0-F1
#
_cell.length_a   1.000
_cell.length_b   1.000
_cell.length_c   1.000
_cell.angle_alpha   90.00
_cell.angle_beta   90.00
_cell.angle_gamma   90.00
#
_symmetry.space_group_name_H-M   'P 1'
#
loop_
_entity.id
_entity.type
_entity.pdbx_description
1 polymer ?
#
loop_
_entity_poly.entity_id
_entity_poly.type
_entity_poly.pdbx_seq_one_letter_code
_entity_poly.pdbx_strand_id
1 'polypeptide(L)'
;MNLLGKNSQNKKVSFSIFKLPNALAISLPFLLLLAGIVYAASVFSFEAEEASFPNSDPIDIGTDPNASGRKYIKFKTPTTMPASKKFNYFQDFQIKLSGTMESILYPIRNFQQWKGQFAWQSVKSDANPSVLSSSVFTFTAGGDTDANSEATIVLNNIAASQGAFHLHLGGMSFNTITPEQSWCNYVNFYDYPKNSTPRFPFGFPYEIVSGETEDNGPYGLIDNFASCLPHSGTAFGPLPGGSLYAKEYYFDYAGLARIILISPDLTFGSETYDYSSGAHRTWLTNTIDSARSQNIPWVVVGMHKNCITMGVKSCEISQSLMNLLIEKKVDLVLQGGEHSYQRSKQLAINPNCTGVSANTYNSDCVTEDGLDGELTKDAGTVFVIVGTTGAGFQGVNTSDSEAPYFARWMGNANNVSICNNPTSGCTARKGFLKATVTDTQLVANYVGVTNGNFSDGFTISAPLPTPTPSPTPTPPPDTTPPVVSNGSPTIELPEGTTFTTISATTDENATCRYDSAPDISYPLMRWPFAATGGTSHSSLVTGLEDGTSYTIYVKCADTLGNVNTTDYNFTFSVAAPTCVTLPTNTGTATLILSFDQGTYKVWSRIMSAGDSSNSYYLQVDGGCAMNVSDLNGMPVNTWTWVDYQDGVTSDKTEVTLTAGTHTVKLIGREADTKVDRVIFTSDLACVPNGKGDNCAAPTSSDATAPTVSITSPSNGAIVQRNSSVTIDATASDNVGVTKVEFRANNSALCSDLSAPYSCAWQVGNKPNASYTLSSKAFDAAGNTSTTSITVYSSQ
;
A
#
# COMPACT_ATOMS: atom_id res chain seq x y z
N MET A 1 -35.38 23.24 26.04
CA MET A 1 -36.50 23.81 26.84
C MET A 1 -37.02 22.74 27.80
N ASN A 2 -37.18 23.12 29.09
CA ASN A 2 -37.75 22.46 30.30
C ASN A 2 -37.67 20.94 30.59
N LEU A 3 -37.18 20.66 31.81
CA LEU A 3 -37.26 19.41 32.57
C LEU A 3 -38.69 19.12 33.06
N LEU A 4 -39.15 17.88 32.89
CA LEU A 4 -40.27 17.31 33.66
C LEU A 4 -39.88 15.92 34.22
N GLY A 5 -39.79 15.84 35.54
CA GLY A 5 -40.13 14.66 36.35
C GLY A 5 -39.16 13.46 36.41
N LYS A 6 -38.54 13.26 37.57
CA LYS A 6 -38.02 11.94 38.01
C LYS A 6 -39.20 10.98 38.24
N ASN A 7 -39.09 9.75 37.73
CA ASN A 7 -39.76 8.61 38.34
C ASN A 7 -38.77 7.45 38.50
N SER A 8 -38.48 7.11 39.76
CA SER A 8 -37.68 5.96 40.16
C SER A 8 -38.49 4.68 39.93
N GLN A 9 -37.93 3.70 39.21
CA GLN A 9 -38.28 2.27 39.12
C GLN A 9 -38.48 1.69 37.69
N ASN A 10 -38.29 2.45 36.60
CA ASN A 10 -38.17 1.83 35.27
C ASN A 10 -37.19 2.60 34.37
N LYS A 11 -36.06 1.98 34.01
CA LYS A 11 -35.08 2.52 33.06
C LYS A 11 -35.60 2.36 31.63
N LYS A 12 -36.41 3.30 31.14
CA LYS A 12 -36.65 3.49 29.70
C LYS A 12 -35.87 4.71 29.21
N VAL A 13 -35.14 4.57 28.10
CA VAL A 13 -34.60 5.70 27.34
C VAL A 13 -35.47 5.82 26.08
N SER A 14 -36.11 6.97 25.90
CA SER A 14 -36.94 7.27 24.73
C SER A 14 -36.26 8.35 23.89
N PHE A 15 -36.18 8.14 22.58
CA PHE A 15 -35.68 9.11 21.60
C PHE A 15 -36.85 9.69 20.79
N SER A 16 -36.77 10.97 20.45
CA SER A 16 -37.68 11.63 19.50
C SER A 16 -36.86 12.36 18.45
N ILE A 17 -37.13 12.11 17.17
CA ILE A 17 -36.47 12.78 16.03
C ILE A 17 -37.41 13.91 15.59
N PHE A 18 -36.91 15.16 15.60
CA PHE A 18 -37.63 16.30 15.02
C PHE A 18 -37.11 16.56 13.60
N LYS A 19 -38.03 16.76 12.66
CA LYS A 19 -37.73 17.26 11.32
C LYS A 19 -37.79 18.79 11.39
N LEU A 20 -36.65 19.48 11.27
CA LEU A 20 -36.62 20.93 11.10
C LEU A 20 -36.66 21.24 9.59
N PRO A 21 -37.65 22.00 9.08
CA PRO A 21 -37.60 22.51 7.73
C PRO A 21 -36.71 23.77 7.67
N ASN A 22 -35.87 23.82 6.64
CA ASN A 22 -34.99 24.90 6.19
C ASN A 22 -35.28 26.31 6.74
N ALA A 23 -34.27 26.95 7.33
CA ALA A 23 -34.23 28.41 7.50
C ALA A 23 -33.24 29.01 6.49
N LEU A 24 -33.79 29.55 5.41
CA LEU A 24 -33.11 30.46 4.48
C LEU A 24 -32.82 31.79 5.17
N ALA A 25 -31.66 32.37 4.83
CA ALA A 25 -31.45 33.81 4.85
C ALA A 25 -32.44 34.50 3.89
N ILE A 26 -33.10 35.57 4.34
CA ILE A 26 -33.82 36.51 3.47
C ILE A 26 -33.47 37.94 3.87
N SER A 27 -32.93 38.70 2.92
CA SER A 27 -33.42 40.06 2.64
C SER A 27 -33.50 40.32 1.12
N LEU A 28 -34.73 40.23 0.62
CA LEU A 28 -35.37 40.89 -0.55
C LEU A 28 -35.08 40.44 -2.02
N PRO A 29 -36.05 40.65 -2.95
CA PRO A 29 -36.56 39.60 -3.85
C PRO A 29 -36.45 39.91 -5.36
N PHE A 30 -36.57 38.91 -6.24
CA PHE A 30 -37.33 38.98 -7.52
C PHE A 30 -37.44 37.58 -8.23
N LEU A 31 -38.68 37.20 -8.58
CA LEU A 31 -39.21 36.31 -9.66
C LEU A 31 -38.75 34.83 -9.91
N LEU A 32 -39.68 33.90 -9.62
CA LEU A 32 -40.25 32.76 -10.40
C LEU A 32 -39.48 32.07 -11.56
N LEU A 33 -39.35 30.72 -11.53
CA LEU A 33 -40.16 29.73 -12.30
C LEU A 33 -39.85 28.24 -11.91
N LEU A 34 -40.74 27.33 -12.32
CA LEU A 34 -41.01 25.93 -11.87
C LEU A 34 -40.04 24.80 -12.31
N ALA A 35 -40.00 23.73 -11.50
CA ALA A 35 -40.26 22.28 -11.78
C ALA A 35 -39.50 21.42 -10.74
N GLY A 36 -40.01 20.44 -9.98
CA GLY A 36 -41.10 19.49 -10.15
C GLY A 36 -40.50 18.08 -10.26
N ILE A 37 -40.33 17.32 -9.16
CA ILE A 37 -40.15 15.85 -9.14
C ILE A 37 -40.58 15.28 -7.76
N VAL A 38 -41.35 14.19 -7.82
CA VAL A 38 -41.90 13.36 -6.74
C VAL A 38 -40.81 12.42 -6.19
N TYR A 39 -40.70 12.24 -4.86
CA TYR A 39 -39.89 11.16 -4.27
C TYR A 39 -40.77 10.09 -3.61
N ALA A 40 -40.56 8.85 -4.05
CA ALA A 40 -41.15 7.63 -3.52
C ALA A 40 -40.66 7.33 -2.09
N ALA A 41 -41.52 6.70 -1.28
CA ALA A 41 -41.19 6.23 0.06
C ALA A 41 -40.35 4.94 -0.01
N SER A 42 -39.10 4.99 0.45
CA SER A 42 -38.24 3.81 0.58
C SER A 42 -38.53 3.10 1.91
N VAL A 43 -38.76 1.78 1.85
CA VAL A 43 -38.91 0.87 3.00
C VAL A 43 -37.51 0.54 3.54
N PHE A 44 -37.29 0.65 4.85
CA PHE A 44 -36.01 0.35 5.51
C PHE A 44 -35.92 -1.12 5.94
N SER A 45 -34.83 -1.81 5.60
CA SER A 45 -34.44 -3.11 6.16
C SER A 45 -33.23 -2.96 7.08
N PHE A 46 -33.20 -3.71 8.18
CA PHE A 46 -32.06 -3.81 9.11
C PHE A 46 -31.52 -5.24 9.03
N GLU A 47 -30.24 -5.41 8.74
CA GLU A 47 -29.51 -6.67 8.93
C GLU A 47 -28.40 -6.44 9.96
N ALA A 48 -28.35 -7.31 10.98
CA ALA A 48 -27.25 -7.40 11.92
C ALA A 48 -26.40 -8.62 11.52
N GLU A 49 -25.10 -8.43 11.33
CA GLU A 49 -24.18 -9.53 11.11
C GLU A 49 -23.77 -10.11 12.47
N GLU A 50 -24.09 -11.38 12.71
CA GLU A 50 -23.80 -12.06 13.98
C GLU A 50 -22.31 -12.32 14.12
N ALA A 51 -21.66 -11.68 15.10
CA ALA A 51 -20.43 -12.21 15.66
C ALA A 51 -20.79 -13.48 16.45
N SER A 52 -20.33 -14.64 16.00
CA SER A 52 -20.62 -15.92 16.65
C SER A 52 -20.06 -15.96 18.08
N PHE A 53 -20.95 -15.94 19.08
CA PHE A 53 -20.61 -16.23 20.48
C PHE A 53 -21.18 -17.60 20.87
N PRO A 54 -20.41 -18.45 21.58
CA PRO A 54 -20.91 -19.75 22.01
C PRO A 54 -21.90 -19.57 23.17
N ASN A 55 -23.17 -19.91 22.90
CA ASN A 55 -24.34 -20.03 23.80
C ASN A 55 -25.30 -18.82 23.90
N SER A 56 -26.43 -18.94 23.17
CA SER A 56 -27.72 -18.23 23.26
C SER A 56 -27.73 -16.69 23.17
N ASP A 57 -28.52 -16.17 22.23
CA ASP A 57 -28.60 -14.76 21.82
C ASP A 57 -28.80 -13.74 22.96
N PRO A 58 -27.88 -12.77 23.13
CA PRO A 58 -27.97 -11.75 24.18
C PRO A 58 -28.86 -10.55 23.84
N ILE A 59 -29.48 -10.51 22.65
CA ILE A 59 -30.15 -9.32 22.09
C ILE A 59 -31.58 -9.63 21.65
N ASP A 60 -32.56 -8.83 22.09
CA ASP A 60 -33.97 -8.89 21.68
C ASP A 60 -34.36 -7.57 20.98
N ILE A 61 -34.89 -7.64 19.75
CA ILE A 61 -35.33 -6.47 18.97
C ILE A 61 -36.87 -6.41 18.99
N GLY A 62 -37.43 -5.37 19.62
CA GLY A 62 -38.88 -5.21 19.78
C GLY A 62 -39.45 -3.97 19.09
N THR A 63 -40.77 -3.93 18.92
CA THR A 63 -41.54 -2.73 18.52
C THR A 63 -42.28 -2.18 19.73
N ASP A 64 -42.22 -0.86 19.97
CA ASP A 64 -42.93 -0.24 21.09
C ASP A 64 -44.44 -0.21 20.79
N PRO A 65 -45.28 -0.92 21.57
CA PRO A 65 -46.71 -1.01 21.29
C PRO A 65 -47.48 0.31 21.49
N ASN A 66 -46.87 1.33 22.12
CA ASN A 66 -47.54 2.60 22.43
C ASN A 66 -47.11 3.77 21.53
N ALA A 67 -46.22 3.55 20.55
CA ALA A 67 -45.79 4.58 19.61
C ALA A 67 -45.56 3.93 18.23
N SER A 68 -46.54 4.10 17.34
CA SER A 68 -46.55 3.54 15.99
C SER A 68 -45.24 3.78 15.25
N GLY A 69 -44.49 2.69 15.01
CA GLY A 69 -43.29 2.66 14.16
C GLY A 69 -41.94 2.71 14.87
N ARG A 70 -41.86 2.77 16.21
CA ARG A 70 -40.55 2.78 16.92
C ARG A 70 -40.07 1.37 17.26
N LYS A 71 -38.84 1.03 16.87
CA LYS A 71 -38.14 -0.20 17.31
C LYS A 71 -37.17 0.10 18.45
N TYR A 72 -36.89 -0.90 19.30
CA TYR A 72 -35.89 -0.82 20.37
C TYR A 72 -35.05 -2.11 20.45
N ILE A 73 -33.83 -1.99 20.97
CA ILE A 73 -32.92 -3.12 21.24
C ILE A 73 -32.82 -3.33 22.75
N LYS A 74 -33.01 -4.56 23.21
CA LYS A 74 -32.96 -4.94 24.64
C LYS A 74 -31.90 -6.01 24.87
N PHE A 75 -30.91 -5.70 25.70
CA PHE A 75 -29.86 -6.65 26.09
C PHE A 75 -30.30 -7.49 27.30
N LYS A 76 -30.20 -8.82 27.21
CA LYS A 76 -30.47 -9.74 28.33
C LYS A 76 -29.18 -9.99 29.11
N THR A 77 -29.20 -9.75 30.43
CA THR A 77 -28.11 -10.21 31.33
C THR A 77 -28.49 -11.55 31.95
N PRO A 78 -27.58 -12.55 32.02
CA PRO A 78 -27.85 -13.81 32.72
C PRO A 78 -28.18 -13.57 34.19
N THR A 79 -29.21 -14.25 34.70
CA THR A 79 -29.76 -14.06 36.06
C THR A 79 -28.81 -14.46 37.19
N THR A 80 -27.69 -15.17 36.90
CA THR A 80 -26.79 -15.75 37.89
C THR A 80 -25.39 -15.14 37.95
N MET A 81 -25.14 -13.98 37.32
CA MET A 81 -23.78 -13.40 37.28
C MET A 81 -23.39 -12.60 38.54
N PRO A 82 -22.22 -12.86 39.18
CA PRO A 82 -21.72 -12.10 40.33
C PRO A 82 -21.43 -10.62 40.00
N ALA A 83 -21.68 -9.72 40.94
CA ALA A 83 -21.57 -8.27 40.73
C ALA A 83 -20.19 -7.79 40.24
N SER A 84 -19.11 -8.48 40.62
CA SER A 84 -17.73 -8.17 40.24
C SER A 84 -17.40 -8.48 38.78
N LYS A 85 -18.20 -9.30 38.08
CA LYS A 85 -18.00 -9.63 36.66
C LYS A 85 -18.94 -8.89 35.70
N LYS A 86 -19.89 -8.09 36.22
CA LYS A 86 -20.84 -7.32 35.38
C LYS A 86 -20.20 -6.15 34.64
N PHE A 87 -19.05 -5.64 35.10
CA PHE A 87 -18.37 -4.49 34.49
C PHE A 87 -17.58 -4.84 33.21
N ASN A 88 -17.18 -6.09 33.02
CA ASN A 88 -16.35 -6.52 31.89
C ASN A 88 -17.12 -7.25 30.79
N TYR A 89 -18.44 -7.39 30.92
CA TYR A 89 -19.23 -8.21 29.98
C TYR A 89 -19.50 -7.53 28.63
N PHE A 90 -19.22 -6.24 28.52
CA PHE A 90 -19.68 -5.36 27.44
C PHE A 90 -18.60 -4.32 27.12
N GLN A 91 -17.39 -4.76 26.76
CA GLN A 91 -16.28 -3.84 26.42
C GLN A 91 -16.22 -3.45 24.95
N ASP A 92 -16.79 -4.24 24.04
CA ASP A 92 -16.83 -3.88 22.62
C ASP A 92 -18.19 -4.22 21.99
N PHE A 93 -18.81 -3.22 21.36
CA PHE A 93 -19.87 -3.47 20.38
C PHE A 93 -19.71 -2.50 19.22
N GLN A 94 -19.81 -3.03 18.01
CA GLN A 94 -19.98 -2.23 16.80
C GLN A 94 -21.47 -2.20 16.44
N ILE A 95 -22.00 -1.00 16.18
CA ILE A 95 -23.36 -0.84 15.65
C ILE A 95 -23.22 -0.27 14.25
N LYS A 96 -23.50 -1.08 13.23
CA LYS A 96 -23.56 -0.63 11.83
C LYS A 96 -24.97 -0.09 11.56
N LEU A 97 -25.07 1.18 11.18
CA LEU A 97 -26.30 1.81 10.73
C LEU A 97 -26.22 1.99 9.21
N SER A 98 -27.13 1.40 8.45
CA SER A 98 -27.21 1.55 6.99
C SER A 98 -28.47 2.31 6.59
N GLY A 99 -28.29 3.42 5.86
CA GLY A 99 -29.37 4.23 5.29
C GLY A 99 -28.90 5.63 4.88
N THR A 100 -29.46 6.17 3.78
CA THR A 100 -29.13 7.51 3.27
C THR A 100 -29.95 8.59 3.98
N MET A 101 -29.36 9.35 4.91
CA MET A 101 -29.93 10.61 5.42
C MET A 101 -28.82 11.58 5.87
N GLU A 102 -28.93 12.86 5.49
CA GLU A 102 -27.93 13.92 5.67
C GLU A 102 -27.58 14.32 7.12
N SER A 103 -28.17 13.71 8.16
CA SER A 103 -27.73 13.89 9.55
C SER A 103 -28.39 12.90 10.53
N ILE A 104 -27.61 12.34 11.47
CA ILE A 104 -28.13 11.55 12.61
C ILE A 104 -27.69 12.25 13.91
N LEU A 105 -28.65 12.48 14.81
CA LEU A 105 -28.44 12.92 16.20
C LEU A 105 -28.66 11.73 17.14
N TYR A 106 -27.64 11.32 17.90
CA TYR A 106 -27.78 10.30 18.95
C TYR A 106 -27.00 10.69 20.21
N PRO A 107 -27.48 10.35 21.42
CA PRO A 107 -26.75 10.61 22.65
C PRO A 107 -25.90 9.39 23.06
N ILE A 108 -24.68 9.65 23.51
CA ILE A 108 -23.82 8.67 24.18
C ILE A 108 -23.93 8.89 25.70
N ARG A 109 -24.10 7.82 26.49
CA ARG A 109 -23.94 7.89 27.96
C ARG A 109 -22.51 7.52 28.33
N ASN A 110 -21.85 8.41 29.05
CA ASN A 110 -20.56 8.16 29.69
C ASN A 110 -20.74 7.19 30.89
N PHE A 111 -19.93 6.12 30.99
CA PHE A 111 -20.00 5.12 32.07
C PHE A 111 -18.89 5.26 33.13
N GLN A 112 -18.24 6.43 33.20
CA GLN A 112 -17.33 6.80 34.29
C GLN A 112 -17.97 7.93 35.11
N GLN A 113 -18.35 7.60 36.35
CA GLN A 113 -18.92 8.43 37.40
C GLN A 113 -20.38 8.93 37.25
N TRP A 114 -21.15 8.60 38.29
CA TRP A 114 -22.60 8.79 38.44
C TRP A 114 -22.98 10.26 38.74
N LYS A 115 -22.62 11.22 37.88
CA LYS A 115 -23.19 12.59 37.90
C LYS A 115 -23.42 13.09 36.48
N GLY A 116 -24.69 13.17 36.10
CA GLY A 116 -25.13 13.34 34.72
C GLY A 116 -24.70 14.64 34.05
N GLN A 117 -24.06 14.53 32.89
CA GLN A 117 -24.17 15.47 31.79
C GLN A 117 -24.34 14.68 30.48
N PHE A 118 -25.29 15.09 29.66
CA PHE A 118 -25.54 14.54 28.33
C PHE A 118 -24.81 15.43 27.32
N ALA A 119 -23.86 14.88 26.56
CA ALA A 119 -23.32 15.54 25.37
C ALA A 119 -24.12 15.06 24.15
N TRP A 120 -24.70 15.99 23.42
CA TRP A 120 -25.32 15.73 22.12
C TRP A 120 -24.24 15.94 21.04
N GLN A 121 -24.05 14.96 20.16
CA GLN A 121 -23.16 15.08 19.01
C GLN A 121 -23.99 15.03 17.72
N SER A 122 -23.66 15.88 16.77
CA SER A 122 -24.12 15.79 15.39
C SER A 122 -23.04 15.09 14.55
N VAL A 123 -23.39 14.02 13.87
CA VAL A 123 -22.54 13.41 12.84
C VAL A 123 -23.21 13.68 11.49
N LYS A 124 -22.49 14.36 10.58
CA LYS A 124 -22.86 14.38 9.16
C LYS A 124 -22.49 13.01 8.61
N SER A 125 -23.45 12.29 8.02
CA SER A 125 -23.13 11.08 7.28
C SER A 125 -22.38 11.46 6.01
N ASP A 126 -21.27 10.79 5.72
CA ASP A 126 -20.59 10.94 4.44
C ASP A 126 -21.55 10.50 3.32
N ALA A 127 -21.83 11.43 2.41
CA ALA A 127 -22.46 11.09 1.16
C ALA A 127 -21.44 10.28 0.34
N ASN A 128 -21.73 9.00 0.11
CA ASN A 128 -21.18 8.11 -0.93
C ASN A 128 -19.62 8.07 -1.07
N PRO A 129 -18.92 6.92 -0.96
CA PRO A 129 -17.45 6.85 -0.96
C PRO A 129 -16.74 7.21 -2.28
N SER A 130 -17.35 7.98 -3.18
CA SER A 130 -16.79 8.32 -4.48
C SER A 130 -16.55 9.81 -4.75
N VAL A 131 -16.89 10.77 -3.88
CA VAL A 131 -16.40 12.17 -3.99
C VAL A 131 -16.51 12.91 -2.64
N LEU A 132 -15.44 12.95 -1.83
CA LEU A 132 -15.24 13.98 -0.81
C LEU A 132 -13.74 14.31 -0.71
N SER A 133 -13.18 14.99 -1.72
CA SER A 133 -11.93 15.73 -1.50
C SER A 133 -12.30 17.05 -0.82
N SER A 134 -11.88 17.25 0.43
CA SER A 134 -11.74 18.63 0.89
C SER A 134 -10.59 19.23 0.08
N SER A 135 -10.85 20.25 -0.72
CA SER A 135 -9.84 20.93 -1.55
C SER A 135 -8.80 21.71 -0.72
N VAL A 136 -8.91 21.71 0.60
CA VAL A 136 -8.00 22.37 1.52
C VAL A 136 -8.00 21.67 2.88
N PHE A 137 -6.84 21.59 3.53
CA PHE A 137 -6.73 21.29 4.95
C PHE A 137 -5.60 22.10 5.59
N THR A 138 -5.56 22.11 6.92
CA THR A 138 -4.50 22.76 7.69
C THR A 138 -3.90 21.76 8.66
N PHE A 139 -2.59 21.75 8.84
CA PHE A 139 -1.93 21.03 9.92
C PHE A 139 -0.96 21.94 10.68
N THR A 140 -0.50 21.46 11.84
CA THR A 140 0.49 22.17 12.65
C THR A 140 1.71 21.29 12.90
N ALA A 141 2.87 21.88 13.12
CA ALA A 141 4.09 21.14 13.45
C ALA A 141 4.97 21.91 14.44
N GLY A 142 5.65 21.18 15.32
CA GLY A 142 6.58 21.73 16.29
C GLY A 142 7.33 20.61 17.02
N GLY A 143 8.55 20.90 17.47
CA GLY A 143 9.34 19.98 18.31
C GLY A 143 9.78 20.66 19.60
N ASP A 144 10.48 19.92 20.44
CA ASP A 144 11.24 20.45 21.58
C ASP A 144 10.33 21.15 22.59
N THR A 145 9.35 20.39 23.09
CA THR A 145 8.22 20.94 23.83
C THR A 145 8.50 21.09 25.31
N ASP A 146 9.24 20.17 25.93
CA ASP A 146 9.46 20.19 27.38
C ASP A 146 8.10 20.22 28.14
N ALA A 147 8.07 20.73 29.37
CA ALA A 147 6.82 20.99 30.09
C ALA A 147 6.93 22.22 30.98
N ASN A 148 6.75 23.39 30.36
CA ASN A 148 6.87 24.68 31.04
C ASN A 148 5.74 25.66 30.67
N SER A 149 5.78 26.88 31.22
CA SER A 149 4.70 27.86 31.01
C SER A 149 4.60 28.34 29.56
N GLU A 150 5.72 28.47 28.85
CA GLU A 150 5.72 28.83 27.43
C GLU A 150 5.18 27.68 26.56
N ALA A 151 5.61 26.45 26.83
CA ALA A 151 5.09 25.25 26.18
C ALA A 151 3.56 25.15 26.32
N THR A 152 3.03 25.48 27.50
CA THR A 152 1.59 25.50 27.76
C THR A 152 0.86 26.52 26.87
N ILE A 153 1.45 27.70 26.68
CA ILE A 153 0.90 28.75 25.78
C ILE A 153 0.92 28.25 24.34
N VAL A 154 2.02 27.63 23.89
CA VAL A 154 2.13 27.09 22.52
C VAL A 154 1.10 25.99 22.29
N LEU A 155 1.02 25.00 23.16
CA LEU A 155 0.03 23.91 23.08
C LEU A 155 -1.41 24.42 23.08
N ASN A 156 -1.73 25.43 23.89
CA ASN A 156 -3.06 26.07 23.89
C ASN A 156 -3.39 26.66 22.50
N ASN A 157 -2.41 27.28 21.85
CA ASN A 157 -2.59 27.92 20.55
C ASN A 157 -2.57 26.91 19.39
N ILE A 158 -1.84 25.80 19.50
CA ILE A 158 -1.95 24.67 18.57
C ILE A 158 -3.40 24.18 18.55
N ALA A 159 -3.99 23.92 19.72
CA ALA A 159 -5.39 23.51 19.82
C ALA A 159 -6.37 24.57 19.28
N ALA A 160 -6.12 25.85 19.57
CA ALA A 160 -6.94 26.95 19.07
C ALA A 160 -6.84 27.15 17.55
N SER A 161 -5.75 26.66 16.92
CA SER A 161 -5.53 26.81 15.48
C SER A 161 -6.48 25.96 14.61
N GLN A 162 -7.14 24.96 15.22
CA GLN A 162 -8.05 24.01 14.58
C GLN A 162 -7.45 23.30 13.37
N GLY A 163 -6.18 22.91 13.46
CA GLY A 163 -5.57 22.00 12.47
C GLY A 163 -6.32 20.66 12.40
N ALA A 164 -6.18 19.96 11.28
CA ALA A 164 -6.61 18.59 11.09
C ALA A 164 -5.82 17.62 11.99
N PHE A 165 -4.53 17.92 12.19
CA PHE A 165 -3.61 17.18 13.06
C PHE A 165 -2.42 18.04 13.48
N HIS A 166 -1.66 17.55 14.45
CA HIS A 166 -0.38 18.09 14.89
C HIS A 166 0.75 17.08 14.66
N LEU A 167 1.88 17.54 14.12
CA LEU A 167 3.12 16.77 13.98
C LEU A 167 4.12 17.21 15.05
N HIS A 168 4.42 16.31 15.99
CA HIS A 168 5.42 16.52 17.01
C HIS A 168 6.78 15.97 16.57
N LEU A 169 7.72 16.87 16.33
CA LEU A 169 9.00 16.58 15.67
C LEU A 169 10.11 16.18 16.66
N GLY A 170 9.82 15.29 17.62
CA GLY A 170 10.75 14.87 18.67
C GLY A 170 11.04 15.92 19.75
N GLY A 171 11.82 15.55 20.77
CA GLY A 171 12.16 16.46 21.88
C GLY A 171 10.98 16.61 22.85
N MET A 172 10.56 15.50 23.45
CA MET A 172 9.29 15.41 24.19
C MET A 172 9.40 16.06 25.58
N SER A 173 9.80 15.28 26.59
CA SER A 173 9.66 15.64 28.01
C SER A 173 10.88 16.34 28.61
N PHE A 174 12.09 16.00 28.15
CA PHE A 174 13.35 16.35 28.80
C PHE A 174 13.39 15.99 30.31
N ASN A 175 12.62 14.98 30.72
CA ASN A 175 12.35 14.58 32.11
C ASN A 175 11.74 15.65 33.04
N THR A 176 11.28 16.78 32.51
CA THR A 176 10.59 17.79 33.33
C THR A 176 9.28 17.24 33.89
N ILE A 177 8.60 16.37 33.12
CA ILE A 177 7.46 15.58 33.58
C ILE A 177 7.72 14.10 33.29
N THR A 178 7.67 13.27 34.33
CA THR A 178 7.78 11.81 34.25
C THR A 178 6.66 11.13 35.05
N PRO A 179 6.31 9.87 34.75
CA PRO A 179 6.70 9.12 33.54
C PRO A 179 6.07 9.70 32.27
N GLU A 180 6.38 9.13 31.10
CA GLU A 180 5.94 9.56 29.77
C GLU A 180 4.42 9.77 29.69
N GLN A 181 3.64 8.91 30.36
CA GLN A 181 2.18 9.05 30.47
C GLN A 181 1.74 10.39 31.07
N SER A 182 2.48 10.94 32.02
CA SER A 182 2.20 12.24 32.63
C SER A 182 2.43 13.37 31.61
N TRP A 183 3.46 13.25 30.77
CA TRP A 183 3.72 14.22 29.72
C TRP A 183 2.67 14.14 28.59
N CYS A 184 2.27 12.92 28.20
CA CYS A 184 1.12 12.73 27.29
C CYS A 184 -0.16 13.40 27.82
N ASN A 185 -0.42 13.30 29.14
CA ASN A 185 -1.54 14.00 29.76
C ASN A 185 -1.35 15.52 29.76
N TYR A 186 -0.13 16.00 30.00
CA TYR A 186 0.18 17.43 29.93
C TYR A 186 -0.13 18.03 28.54
N VAL A 187 0.25 17.32 27.48
CA VAL A 187 -0.08 17.69 26.10
C VAL A 187 -1.60 17.61 25.86
N ASN A 188 -2.27 16.56 26.32
CA ASN A 188 -3.69 16.34 26.00
C ASN A 188 -4.69 17.11 26.86
N PHE A 189 -4.30 17.77 27.95
CA PHE A 189 -5.24 18.43 28.86
C PHE A 189 -4.84 19.87 29.19
N TYR A 190 -5.81 20.80 29.12
CA TYR A 190 -5.63 22.21 29.49
C TYR A 190 -5.31 22.37 30.98
N ASP A 191 -5.84 21.47 31.81
CA ASP A 191 -5.85 21.57 33.26
C ASP A 191 -4.98 20.50 33.94
N TYR A 192 -3.99 19.96 33.23
CA TYR A 192 -3.00 19.06 33.81
C TYR A 192 -2.44 19.64 35.12
N PRO A 193 -2.35 18.84 36.21
CA PRO A 193 -2.49 17.39 36.27
C PRO A 193 -3.91 16.87 36.56
N LYS A 194 -4.95 17.71 36.54
CA LYS A 194 -6.33 17.26 36.83
C LYS A 194 -6.92 16.39 35.71
N ASN A 195 -6.46 16.60 34.49
CA ASN A 195 -6.81 15.82 33.30
C ASN A 195 -8.33 15.72 33.08
N SER A 196 -9.04 16.82 33.31
CA SER A 196 -10.51 16.86 33.21
C SER A 196 -11.02 17.66 32.03
N THR A 197 -10.17 18.52 31.45
CA THR A 197 -10.49 19.38 30.31
C THR A 197 -9.57 19.03 29.13
N PRO A 198 -10.02 18.18 28.19
CA PRO A 198 -9.23 17.83 27.00
C PRO A 198 -8.83 19.09 26.23
N ARG A 199 -7.56 19.12 25.81
CA ARG A 199 -6.97 20.19 25.02
C ARG A 199 -7.41 20.10 23.57
N PHE A 200 -7.41 18.90 23.03
CA PHE A 200 -7.80 18.61 21.67
C PHE A 200 -9.18 17.91 21.62
N PRO A 201 -9.90 18.02 20.50
CA PRO A 201 -11.09 17.21 20.26
C PRO A 201 -10.80 15.71 20.46
N PHE A 202 -11.80 14.96 20.90
CA PHE A 202 -11.66 13.50 21.02
C PHE A 202 -11.31 12.89 19.66
N GLY A 203 -10.25 12.08 19.61
CA GLY A 203 -9.73 11.49 18.37
C GLY A 203 -8.86 12.41 17.52
N PHE A 204 -8.55 13.62 17.99
CA PHE A 204 -7.59 14.50 17.32
C PHE A 204 -6.24 13.81 17.13
N PRO A 205 -5.70 13.76 15.90
CA PRO A 205 -4.41 13.13 15.66
C PRO A 205 -3.26 14.04 16.12
N TYR A 206 -2.60 13.61 17.19
CA TYR A 206 -1.35 14.20 17.69
C TYR A 206 -0.24 13.20 17.37
N GLU A 207 0.28 13.31 16.15
CA GLU A 207 1.24 12.38 15.58
C GLU A 207 2.65 12.73 16.06
N ILE A 208 3.43 11.73 16.42
CA ILE A 208 4.76 11.91 17.02
C ILE A 208 5.85 11.21 16.19
N VAL A 209 7.08 11.72 16.23
CA VAL A 209 8.28 11.01 15.76
C VAL A 209 9.39 11.15 16.79
N SER A 210 10.26 10.14 16.88
CA SER A 210 11.34 10.10 17.87
C SER A 210 12.46 11.10 17.58
N GLY A 211 13.00 11.70 18.64
CA GLY A 211 14.31 12.36 18.66
C GLY A 211 15.37 11.55 19.42
N GLU A 212 16.60 12.06 19.52
CA GLU A 212 17.69 11.42 20.30
C GLU A 212 17.38 11.31 21.80
N THR A 213 16.37 12.02 22.27
CA THR A 213 15.96 12.01 23.66
C THR A 213 14.97 10.87 23.98
N GLU A 214 14.42 10.20 22.96
CA GLU A 214 13.34 9.20 23.08
C GLU A 214 13.67 7.77 22.59
N ASP A 215 14.76 7.53 21.86
CA ASP A 215 15.05 6.20 21.26
C ASP A 215 15.63 5.18 22.26
N ASN A 216 16.71 5.57 22.91
CA ASN A 216 17.37 4.95 24.07
C ASN A 216 17.87 6.02 25.05
N GLY A 217 17.55 7.29 24.77
CA GLY A 217 17.99 8.45 25.51
C GLY A 217 17.51 8.49 26.97
N PRO A 218 18.06 9.41 27.78
CA PRO A 218 17.77 9.46 29.21
C PRO A 218 16.36 9.99 29.53
N TYR A 219 15.58 10.45 28.55
CA TYR A 219 14.36 11.25 28.75
C TYR A 219 13.05 10.52 28.40
N GLY A 220 13.11 9.21 28.21
CA GLY A 220 11.95 8.33 28.01
C GLY A 220 12.14 7.39 26.83
N LEU A 221 11.24 6.42 26.70
CA LEU A 221 11.21 5.49 25.56
C LEU A 221 10.07 5.84 24.61
N ILE A 222 10.35 5.90 23.32
CA ILE A 222 9.38 6.29 22.29
C ILE A 222 8.13 5.42 22.31
N ASP A 223 8.28 4.12 22.60
CA ASP A 223 7.17 3.16 22.65
C ASP A 223 6.18 3.49 23.79
N ASN A 224 6.65 4.12 24.88
CA ASN A 224 5.79 4.58 25.96
C ASN A 224 4.98 5.82 25.54
N PHE A 225 5.63 6.78 24.86
CA PHE A 225 4.93 7.93 24.30
C PHE A 225 3.91 7.53 23.24
N ALA A 226 4.27 6.63 22.34
CA ALA A 226 3.40 6.09 21.30
C ALA A 226 2.18 5.35 21.87
N SER A 227 2.33 4.69 23.02
CA SER A 227 1.22 4.03 23.73
C SER A 227 0.18 5.02 24.26
N CYS A 228 0.60 6.20 24.75
CA CYS A 228 -0.30 7.22 25.28
C CYS A 228 -0.71 8.32 24.28
N LEU A 229 -0.06 8.39 23.13
CA LEU A 229 -0.42 9.22 21.98
C LEU A 229 -0.45 8.33 20.72
N PRO A 230 -1.39 7.37 20.63
CA PRO A 230 -1.42 6.42 19.53
C PRO A 230 -1.81 7.11 18.21
N HIS A 231 -1.34 6.55 17.11
CA HIS A 231 -1.79 6.91 15.77
C HIS A 231 -3.32 6.89 15.69
N SER A 232 -3.93 7.97 15.21
CA SER A 232 -5.38 8.07 15.11
C SER A 232 -5.91 7.33 13.88
N GLY A 233 -5.89 5.99 13.93
CA GLY A 233 -6.31 5.14 12.82
C GLY A 233 -7.78 5.31 12.40
N THR A 234 -8.60 5.93 13.24
CA THR A 234 -9.98 6.33 12.90
C THR A 234 -10.04 7.57 12.00
N ALA A 235 -9.02 8.42 12.02
CA ALA A 235 -8.93 9.64 11.21
C ALA A 235 -8.12 9.44 9.91
N PHE A 236 -7.13 8.55 9.94
CA PHE A 236 -6.19 8.33 8.82
C PHE A 236 -6.29 6.96 8.16
N GLY A 237 -7.02 6.01 8.75
CA GLY A 237 -6.95 4.61 8.37
C GLY A 237 -5.77 3.88 9.04
N PRO A 238 -5.59 2.57 8.78
CA PRO A 238 -4.42 1.85 9.27
C PRO A 238 -3.15 2.36 8.59
N LEU A 239 -2.03 2.34 9.33
CA LEU A 239 -0.74 2.63 8.73
C LEU A 239 -0.42 1.61 7.62
N PRO A 240 0.13 2.06 6.47
CA PRO A 240 0.53 1.17 5.39
C PRO A 240 1.62 0.18 5.82
N GLY A 241 1.66 -0.98 5.16
CA GLY A 241 2.63 -2.04 5.45
C GLY A 241 4.08 -1.55 5.44
N GLY A 242 4.87 -2.01 6.41
CA GLY A 242 6.25 -1.55 6.63
C GLY A 242 6.37 -0.28 7.48
N SER A 243 5.27 0.37 7.87
CA SER A 243 5.30 1.49 8.81
C SER A 243 5.36 1.01 10.27
N LEU A 244 6.18 1.68 11.07
CA LEU A 244 6.26 1.56 12.53
C LEU A 244 6.02 2.94 13.15
N TYR A 245 4.84 3.10 13.76
CA TYR A 245 4.42 4.37 14.36
C TYR A 245 5.48 4.92 15.33
N ALA A 246 5.63 6.25 15.33
CA ALA A 246 6.61 7.00 16.10
C ALA A 246 8.10 6.79 15.74
N LYS A 247 8.42 5.84 14.85
CA LYS A 247 9.80 5.54 14.41
C LYS A 247 9.99 5.86 12.93
N GLU A 248 9.23 5.18 12.07
CA GLU A 248 9.28 5.31 10.61
C GLU A 248 7.89 4.99 10.05
N TYR A 249 7.13 6.00 9.62
CA TYR A 249 5.78 5.77 9.13
C TYR A 249 5.32 6.89 8.20
N TYR A 250 4.25 6.63 7.44
CA TYR A 250 3.59 7.65 6.65
C TYR A 250 2.08 7.48 6.66
N PHE A 251 1.39 8.57 6.33
CA PHE A 251 -0.03 8.57 6.06
C PHE A 251 -0.37 9.64 5.02
N ASP A 252 -1.47 9.43 4.31
CA ASP A 252 -1.98 10.38 3.33
C ASP A 252 -3.17 11.13 3.93
N TYR A 253 -3.30 12.41 3.61
CA TYR A 253 -4.41 13.22 4.09
C TYR A 253 -5.11 13.95 2.96
N ALA A 254 -6.44 13.80 2.91
CA ALA A 254 -7.34 14.43 1.94
C ALA A 254 -7.00 14.20 0.45
N GLY A 255 -6.13 13.22 0.14
CA GLY A 255 -5.55 13.05 -1.21
C GLY A 255 -4.63 14.20 -1.64
N LEU A 256 -4.29 15.10 -0.73
CA LEU A 256 -3.53 16.33 -1.01
C LEU A 256 -2.07 16.22 -0.57
N ALA A 257 -1.80 15.57 0.56
CA ALA A 257 -0.44 15.45 1.07
C ALA A 257 -0.13 14.04 1.56
N ARG A 258 1.10 13.60 1.29
CA ARG A 258 1.74 12.49 1.98
C ARG A 258 2.63 13.05 3.08
N ILE A 259 2.38 12.64 4.31
CA ILE A 259 3.20 12.98 5.47
C ILE A 259 4.05 11.76 5.80
N ILE A 260 5.37 11.91 5.78
CA ILE A 260 6.33 10.85 6.08
C ILE A 260 7.12 11.27 7.31
N LEU A 261 7.10 10.49 8.39
CA LEU A 261 7.90 10.75 9.58
C LEU A 261 9.00 9.70 9.73
N ILE A 262 10.23 10.14 9.91
CA ILE A 262 11.42 9.29 10.00
C ILE A 262 12.31 9.66 11.20
N SER A 263 13.06 8.66 11.69
CA SER A 263 13.91 8.75 12.88
C SER A 263 15.38 8.48 12.53
N PRO A 264 16.03 9.35 11.72
CA PRO A 264 17.37 9.09 11.23
C PRO A 264 18.42 9.05 12.34
N ASP A 265 19.38 8.14 12.20
CA ASP A 265 20.50 7.98 13.15
C ASP A 265 20.03 7.71 14.59
N LEU A 266 18.89 7.01 14.74
CA LEU A 266 18.38 6.53 16.03
C LEU A 266 18.41 5.00 16.08
N THR A 267 18.58 4.44 17.28
CA THR A 267 18.64 2.98 17.47
C THR A 267 17.54 2.53 18.42
N PHE A 268 16.62 1.71 17.91
CA PHE A 268 15.54 1.10 18.69
C PHE A 268 15.82 -0.39 18.88
N GLY A 269 16.09 -0.79 20.13
CA GLY A 269 16.53 -2.16 20.42
C GLY A 269 17.88 -2.46 19.78
N SER A 270 17.91 -3.35 18.79
CA SER A 270 19.13 -3.70 18.04
C SER A 270 19.18 -3.12 16.62
N GLU A 271 18.14 -2.41 16.19
CA GLU A 271 18.01 -1.88 14.84
C GLU A 271 18.33 -0.39 14.81
N THR A 272 19.23 0.02 13.90
CA THR A 272 19.58 1.42 13.67
C THR A 272 18.91 1.92 12.39
N TYR A 273 18.21 3.04 12.50
CA TYR A 273 17.42 3.63 11.43
C TYR A 273 18.32 4.52 10.58
N ASP A 274 19.13 3.86 9.74
CA ASP A 274 20.06 4.51 8.82
C ASP A 274 19.40 4.75 7.45
N TYR A 275 19.29 6.02 7.09
CA TYR A 275 18.75 6.47 5.80
C TYR A 275 19.84 6.94 4.84
N SER A 276 21.11 6.66 5.12
CA SER A 276 22.20 6.91 4.19
C SER A 276 22.31 5.82 3.13
N SER A 277 21.90 4.58 3.47
CA SER A 277 21.89 3.39 2.61
C SER A 277 20.92 2.32 3.15
N GLY A 278 20.76 1.18 2.46
CA GLY A 278 20.05 0.02 3.00
C GLY A 278 18.51 0.09 2.97
N ALA A 279 17.87 -0.64 3.90
CA ALA A 279 16.43 -0.89 3.88
C ALA A 279 15.59 0.36 4.16
N HIS A 280 15.92 1.15 5.18
CA HIS A 280 15.19 2.38 5.52
C HIS A 280 15.36 3.46 4.43
N ARG A 281 16.57 3.59 3.85
CA ARG A 281 16.81 4.40 2.64
C ARG A 281 15.87 4.00 1.50
N THR A 282 15.76 2.69 1.24
CA THR A 282 14.92 2.14 0.17
C THR A 282 13.44 2.37 0.48
N TRP A 283 13.01 2.14 1.71
CA TRP A 283 11.66 2.39 2.18
C TRP A 283 11.26 3.85 1.99
N LEU A 284 12.09 4.80 2.43
CA LEU A 284 11.82 6.23 2.31
C LEU A 284 11.74 6.65 0.84
N THR A 285 12.66 6.17 0.01
CA THR A 285 12.69 6.43 -1.43
C THR A 285 11.39 5.96 -2.09
N ASN A 286 10.98 4.71 -1.83
CA ASN A 286 9.74 4.14 -2.36
C ASN A 286 8.49 4.86 -1.83
N THR A 287 8.52 5.32 -0.59
CA THR A 287 7.39 6.04 0.03
C THR A 287 7.19 7.41 -0.60
N ILE A 288 8.28 8.13 -0.90
CA ILE A 288 8.24 9.39 -1.64
C ILE A 288 7.78 9.15 -3.08
N ASP A 289 8.37 8.16 -3.77
CA ASP A 289 8.06 7.88 -5.18
C ASP A 289 6.62 7.42 -5.37
N SER A 290 6.09 6.64 -4.43
CA SER A 290 4.69 6.21 -4.49
C SER A 290 3.69 7.33 -4.25
N ALA A 291 4.06 8.41 -3.54
CA ALA A 291 3.17 9.58 -3.45
C ALA A 291 3.05 10.25 -4.81
N ARG A 292 4.17 10.36 -5.53
CA ARG A 292 4.20 10.94 -6.88
C ARG A 292 3.44 10.07 -7.87
N SER A 293 3.61 8.74 -7.82
CA SER A 293 2.86 7.83 -8.70
C SER A 293 1.35 7.80 -8.41
N GLN A 294 0.95 8.11 -7.18
CA GLN A 294 -0.45 8.24 -6.77
C GLN A 294 -1.03 9.64 -6.98
N ASN A 295 -0.29 10.55 -7.64
CA ASN A 295 -0.68 11.93 -7.88
C ASN A 295 -1.02 12.71 -6.59
N ILE A 296 -0.36 12.38 -5.47
CA ILE A 296 -0.48 13.15 -4.24
C ILE A 296 0.33 14.45 -4.42
N PRO A 297 -0.34 15.63 -4.41
CA PRO A 297 0.29 16.88 -4.79
C PRO A 297 1.50 17.29 -3.94
N TRP A 298 1.48 16.99 -2.64
CA TRP A 298 2.49 17.45 -1.68
C TRP A 298 3.13 16.28 -0.94
N VAL A 299 4.45 16.30 -0.81
CA VAL A 299 5.19 15.38 0.07
C VAL A 299 5.88 16.20 1.15
N VAL A 300 5.53 15.90 2.40
CA VAL A 300 6.12 16.52 3.59
C VAL A 300 6.85 15.45 4.37
N VAL A 301 8.13 15.68 4.68
CA VAL A 301 8.95 14.77 5.50
C VAL A 301 9.24 15.43 6.83
N GLY A 302 8.91 14.78 7.94
CA GLY A 302 9.21 15.25 9.29
C GLY A 302 10.22 14.35 10.01
N MET A 303 11.11 14.96 10.77
CA MET A 303 12.10 14.27 11.62
C MET A 303 12.52 15.18 12.77
N HIS A 304 13.32 14.68 13.69
CA HIS A 304 13.84 15.50 14.78
C HIS A 304 15.20 16.14 14.44
N LYS A 305 16.20 15.32 14.12
CA LYS A 305 17.60 15.73 13.89
C LYS A 305 17.79 16.61 12.64
N ASN A 306 18.88 17.38 12.63
CA ASN A 306 19.20 18.37 11.59
C ASN A 306 20.37 17.90 10.68
N CYS A 307 20.52 18.54 9.51
CA CYS A 307 21.77 18.43 8.71
C CYS A 307 22.47 19.77 8.57
N ILE A 308 21.81 20.70 7.87
CA ILE A 308 22.22 22.10 7.80
C ILE A 308 21.52 22.88 8.90
N THR A 309 22.23 23.76 9.57
CA THR A 309 21.73 24.60 10.68
C THR A 309 22.69 25.75 10.94
N MET A 310 22.15 26.88 11.39
CA MET A 310 22.94 27.97 11.94
C MET A 310 23.22 27.80 13.44
N GLY A 311 22.73 26.74 14.07
CA GLY A 311 22.75 26.55 15.51
C GLY A 311 24.00 25.83 16.02
N VAL A 312 23.79 24.86 16.92
CA VAL A 312 24.86 24.11 17.59
C VAL A 312 24.96 22.65 17.14
N LYS A 313 23.97 22.16 16.39
CA LYS A 313 23.94 20.80 15.86
C LYS A 313 24.83 20.70 14.63
N SER A 314 25.30 19.48 14.37
CA SER A 314 26.03 19.15 13.15
C SER A 314 25.11 18.36 12.22
N CYS A 315 25.65 17.85 11.10
CA CYS A 315 24.85 17.00 10.24
C CYS A 315 24.67 15.58 10.80
N GLU A 316 23.65 15.43 11.64
CA GLU A 316 23.31 14.20 12.36
C GLU A 316 22.50 13.22 11.47
N ILE A 317 21.71 13.71 10.52
CA ILE A 317 20.88 12.85 9.65
C ILE A 317 21.66 12.23 8.47
N SER A 318 22.95 12.53 8.34
CA SER A 318 23.81 12.30 7.17
C SER A 318 23.54 13.21 5.96
N GLN A 319 24.62 13.56 5.25
CA GLN A 319 24.54 14.28 3.98
C GLN A 319 23.85 13.46 2.88
N SER A 320 23.93 12.12 2.95
CA SER A 320 23.27 11.21 1.99
C SER A 320 21.76 11.34 2.06
N LEU A 321 21.18 11.33 3.27
CA LEU A 321 19.74 11.54 3.46
C LEU A 321 19.33 12.96 3.06
N MET A 322 20.06 14.00 3.48
CA MET A 322 19.71 15.37 3.08
C MET A 322 19.67 15.51 1.56
N ASN A 323 20.69 15.02 0.86
CA ASN A 323 20.76 15.12 -0.60
C ASN A 323 19.71 14.23 -1.28
N LEU A 324 19.33 13.09 -0.72
CA LEU A 324 18.17 12.32 -1.20
C LEU A 324 16.90 13.18 -1.20
N LEU A 325 16.60 13.85 -0.09
CA LEU A 325 15.36 14.63 0.04
C LEU A 325 15.33 15.81 -0.95
N ILE A 326 16.49 16.40 -1.22
CA ILE A 326 16.67 17.45 -2.22
C ILE A 326 16.52 16.89 -3.64
N GLU A 327 17.20 15.79 -3.95
CA GLU A 327 17.13 15.10 -5.24
C GLU A 327 15.71 14.67 -5.59
N LYS A 328 14.97 14.15 -4.59
CA LYS A 328 13.57 13.74 -4.72
C LYS A 328 12.58 14.90 -4.72
N LYS A 329 13.04 16.14 -4.54
CA LYS A 329 12.21 17.35 -4.50
C LYS A 329 11.04 17.19 -3.52
N VAL A 330 11.37 16.78 -2.30
CA VAL A 330 10.41 16.82 -1.19
C VAL A 330 9.99 18.27 -0.99
N ASP A 331 8.68 18.56 -0.96
CA ASP A 331 8.21 19.94 -0.98
C ASP A 331 8.60 20.69 0.31
N LEU A 332 8.45 20.01 1.45
CA LEU A 332 8.74 20.57 2.77
C LEU A 332 9.36 19.51 3.69
N VAL A 333 10.51 19.84 4.27
CA VAL A 333 11.15 19.04 5.33
C VAL A 333 11.02 19.79 6.65
N LEU A 334 10.48 19.12 7.66
CA LEU A 334 10.22 19.67 8.99
C LEU A 334 11.14 19.02 10.02
N GLN A 335 11.81 19.83 10.83
CA GLN A 335 12.79 19.39 11.82
C GLN A 335 12.56 20.02 13.19
N GLY A 336 12.90 19.28 14.25
CA GLY A 336 13.08 19.80 15.61
C GLY A 336 14.58 19.94 15.91
N GLY A 337 14.99 19.47 17.10
CA GLY A 337 16.38 19.20 17.51
C GLY A 337 17.15 20.45 17.91
N GLU A 338 17.19 21.42 17.00
CA GLU A 338 17.68 22.76 17.24
C GLU A 338 16.59 23.60 17.90
N HIS A 339 16.88 24.15 19.07
CA HIS A 339 15.91 24.97 19.81
C HIS A 339 15.86 26.40 19.24
N SER A 340 15.54 26.51 17.96
CA SER A 340 15.51 27.74 17.17
C SER A 340 14.46 27.61 16.07
N TYR A 341 14.16 28.72 15.38
CA TYR A 341 13.43 28.65 14.12
C TYR A 341 14.39 28.94 12.98
N GLN A 342 14.40 28.13 11.93
CA GLN A 342 15.21 28.37 10.74
C GLN A 342 14.48 27.84 9.51
N ARG A 343 14.36 28.64 8.46
CA ARG A 343 13.82 28.24 7.17
C ARG A 343 14.88 28.44 6.10
N SER A 344 15.18 27.37 5.37
CA SER A 344 16.08 27.43 4.24
C SER A 344 15.47 28.21 3.07
N LYS A 345 16.34 28.67 2.18
CA LYS A 345 16.02 28.94 0.78
C LYS A 345 15.59 27.63 0.11
N GLN A 346 15.05 27.70 -1.11
CA GLN A 346 14.69 26.49 -1.83
C GLN A 346 15.92 25.85 -2.47
N LEU A 347 16.20 24.60 -2.10
CA LEU A 347 17.43 23.90 -2.49
C LEU A 347 17.15 22.83 -3.55
N ALA A 348 18.00 22.70 -4.56
CA ALA A 348 17.87 21.66 -5.58
C ALA A 348 19.23 21.14 -6.09
N ILE A 349 19.25 19.85 -6.44
CA ILE A 349 20.37 19.24 -7.17
C ILE A 349 20.22 19.57 -8.65
N ASN A 350 21.32 20.00 -9.29
CA ASN A 350 21.38 20.36 -10.70
C ASN A 350 22.84 20.19 -11.21
N PRO A 351 23.14 20.38 -12.51
CA PRO A 351 24.49 20.18 -13.03
C PRO A 351 25.61 20.98 -12.34
N ASN A 352 25.28 22.12 -11.71
CA ASN A 352 26.22 22.97 -10.97
C ASN A 352 26.16 22.75 -9.44
N CYS A 353 25.14 22.05 -8.95
CA CYS A 353 25.05 21.57 -7.57
C CYS A 353 24.82 20.06 -7.55
N THR A 354 25.89 19.28 -7.37
CA THR A 354 25.82 17.81 -7.27
C THR A 354 25.41 17.32 -5.88
N GLY A 355 25.32 18.22 -4.91
CA GLY A 355 24.98 17.93 -3.52
C GLY A 355 25.17 19.17 -2.65
N VAL A 356 24.29 19.34 -1.67
CA VAL A 356 24.52 20.23 -0.54
C VAL A 356 25.46 19.52 0.43
N SER A 357 26.56 20.18 0.78
CA SER A 357 27.52 19.65 1.75
C SER A 357 27.41 20.39 3.08
N ALA A 358 27.51 19.64 4.17
CA ALA A 358 27.54 20.23 5.50
C ALA A 358 28.81 21.06 5.70
N ASN A 359 28.70 22.14 6.46
CA ASN A 359 29.73 23.14 6.77
C ASN A 359 30.27 23.90 5.56
N THR A 360 29.61 23.87 4.40
CA THR A 360 30.00 24.66 3.22
C THR A 360 28.77 25.25 2.54
N TYR A 361 28.96 26.39 1.87
CA TYR A 361 27.91 26.99 1.05
C TYR A 361 28.24 26.85 -0.42
N ASN A 362 27.27 26.34 -1.18
CA ASN A 362 27.26 26.35 -2.63
C ASN A 362 26.02 27.11 -3.10
N SER A 363 26.22 28.29 -3.67
CA SER A 363 25.12 29.11 -4.21
C SER A 363 24.37 28.43 -5.34
N ASP A 364 25.02 27.53 -6.09
CA ASP A 364 24.38 26.85 -7.21
C ASP A 364 23.32 25.84 -6.75
N CYS A 365 23.30 25.50 -5.47
CA CYS A 365 22.26 24.66 -4.87
C CYS A 365 20.98 25.44 -4.54
N VAL A 366 21.01 26.78 -4.57
CA VAL A 366 19.86 27.63 -4.28
C VAL A 366 19.12 27.94 -5.57
N THR A 367 17.84 27.57 -5.62
CA THR A 367 16.96 27.81 -6.78
C THR A 367 16.09 29.05 -6.63
N GLU A 368 15.66 29.34 -5.41
CA GLU A 368 14.84 30.50 -5.05
C GLU A 368 15.25 30.99 -3.66
N ASP A 369 15.38 32.30 -3.46
CA ASP A 369 15.83 32.84 -2.17
C ASP A 369 14.72 32.89 -1.11
N GLY A 370 13.45 32.89 -1.53
CA GLY A 370 12.27 32.90 -0.67
C GLY A 370 12.24 34.04 0.35
N LEU A 371 12.91 35.16 0.08
CA LEU A 371 12.95 36.34 0.94
C LEU A 371 11.66 37.15 0.87
N ASP A 372 10.93 37.07 -0.24
CA ASP A 372 9.60 37.66 -0.44
C ASP A 372 8.47 36.76 0.10
N GLY A 373 8.79 35.51 0.43
CA GLY A 373 7.84 34.51 0.92
C GLY A 373 7.19 33.68 -0.19
N GLU A 374 7.62 33.81 -1.45
CA GLU A 374 7.08 33.04 -2.56
C GLU A 374 8.13 32.02 -3.04
N LEU A 375 7.69 30.77 -3.19
CA LEU A 375 8.50 29.63 -3.61
C LEU A 375 7.75 28.83 -4.67
N THR A 376 8.48 28.11 -5.52
CA THR A 376 7.90 27.42 -6.67
C THR A 376 7.81 25.92 -6.42
N LYS A 377 6.62 25.33 -6.59
CA LYS A 377 6.45 23.87 -6.53
C LYS A 377 7.38 23.17 -7.52
N ASP A 378 7.93 22.02 -7.13
CA ASP A 378 8.85 21.20 -7.94
C ASP A 378 10.20 21.86 -8.30
N ALA A 379 10.47 23.09 -7.82
CA ALA A 379 11.77 23.75 -8.02
C ALA A 379 12.85 23.19 -7.08
N GLY A 380 12.47 22.66 -5.92
CA GLY A 380 13.39 22.08 -4.93
C GLY A 380 12.76 21.93 -3.55
N THR A 381 13.59 21.62 -2.56
CA THR A 381 13.20 21.30 -1.18
C THR A 381 13.40 22.49 -0.24
N VAL A 382 12.46 22.68 0.67
CA VAL A 382 12.55 23.70 1.74
C VAL A 382 12.67 22.99 3.09
N PHE A 383 13.71 23.30 3.85
CA PHE A 383 13.92 22.80 5.21
C PHE A 383 13.44 23.85 6.22
N VAL A 384 12.65 23.41 7.19
CA VAL A 384 12.18 24.24 8.30
C VAL A 384 12.47 23.56 9.63
N ILE A 385 13.35 24.17 10.41
CA ILE A 385 13.61 23.85 11.80
C ILE A 385 12.62 24.63 12.67
N VAL A 386 11.85 23.94 13.50
CA VAL A 386 10.80 24.49 14.36
C VAL A 386 10.84 23.87 15.77
N GLY A 387 12.02 23.85 16.38
CA GLY A 387 12.23 23.46 17.78
C GLY A 387 11.88 24.57 18.77
N THR A 388 10.74 25.23 18.56
CA THR A 388 10.36 26.44 19.31
C THR A 388 9.16 26.26 20.23
N THR A 389 8.74 25.02 20.48
CA THR A 389 7.49 24.76 21.19
C THR A 389 7.62 25.07 22.68
N GLY A 390 8.74 24.74 23.32
CA GLY A 390 8.91 25.09 24.74
C GLY A 390 10.32 25.06 25.32
N ALA A 391 11.19 24.15 24.87
CA ALA A 391 12.56 24.05 25.37
C ALA A 391 13.34 25.37 25.16
N GLY A 392 14.30 25.66 26.04
CA GLY A 392 15.04 26.94 26.04
C GLY A 392 15.74 27.22 24.71
N PHE A 393 15.65 28.46 24.20
CA PHE A 393 16.23 28.81 22.90
C PHE A 393 17.75 28.61 22.87
N GLN A 394 18.24 28.07 21.76
CA GLN A 394 19.65 28.02 21.40
C GLN A 394 20.02 29.22 20.53
N GLY A 395 21.30 29.58 20.54
CA GLY A 395 21.84 30.65 19.71
C GLY A 395 21.99 30.20 18.26
N VAL A 396 21.91 31.15 17.33
CA VAL A 396 22.33 30.93 15.94
C VAL A 396 23.56 31.77 15.63
N ASN A 397 24.46 31.21 14.83
CA ASN A 397 25.71 31.79 14.38
C ASN A 397 25.52 32.37 12.97
N THR A 398 25.48 33.70 12.87
CA THR A 398 25.34 34.39 11.58
C THR A 398 26.58 34.33 10.70
N SER A 399 27.71 33.92 11.28
CA SER A 399 28.97 33.70 10.58
C SER A 399 29.17 32.23 10.21
N ASP A 400 28.16 31.38 10.45
CA ASP A 400 28.20 29.99 10.03
C ASP A 400 28.32 29.90 8.51
N SER A 401 29.10 28.93 8.02
CA SER A 401 29.27 28.73 6.58
C SER A 401 27.97 28.28 5.92
N GLU A 402 27.01 27.72 6.66
CA GLU A 402 25.70 27.31 6.18
C GLU A 402 24.65 28.43 6.28
N ALA A 403 24.93 29.52 7.01
CA ALA A 403 24.02 30.65 7.17
C ALA A 403 23.44 31.20 5.85
N PRO A 404 24.19 31.26 4.73
CA PRO A 404 23.65 31.73 3.46
C PRO A 404 22.58 30.82 2.83
N TYR A 405 22.39 29.57 3.30
CA TYR A 405 21.26 28.73 2.91
C TYR A 405 19.95 29.12 3.60
N PHE A 406 19.96 29.93 4.66
CA PHE A 406 18.75 30.25 5.41
C PHE A 406 18.16 31.61 5.02
N ALA A 407 16.89 31.59 4.60
CA ALA A 407 16.13 32.78 4.24
C ALA A 407 15.61 33.53 5.47
N ARG A 408 15.19 32.78 6.49
CA ARG A 408 14.65 33.30 7.75
C ARG A 408 15.09 32.45 8.93
N TRP A 409 15.41 33.07 10.05
CA TRP A 409 15.91 32.38 11.23
C TRP A 409 15.77 33.24 12.48
N MET A 410 15.69 32.56 13.63
CA MET A 410 15.57 33.13 14.96
C MET A 410 16.17 32.19 15.99
N GLY A 411 17.03 32.74 16.85
CA GLY A 411 17.56 32.08 18.03
C GLY A 411 17.78 33.05 19.18
N ASN A 412 18.42 32.55 20.23
CA ASN A 412 18.81 33.35 21.38
C ASN A 412 20.22 32.95 21.83
N ALA A 413 21.18 33.85 21.65
CA ALA A 413 22.54 33.67 22.13
C ALA A 413 22.74 34.52 23.40
N ASN A 414 23.07 33.89 24.53
CA ASN A 414 23.36 34.58 25.80
C ASN A 414 22.25 35.54 26.28
N ASN A 415 20.98 35.11 26.22
CA ASN A 415 19.79 35.92 26.53
C ASN A 415 19.55 37.12 25.60
N VAL A 416 20.21 37.16 24.44
CA VAL A 416 19.99 38.16 23.40
C VAL A 416 19.32 37.50 22.20
N SER A 417 18.11 37.96 21.87
CA SER A 417 17.41 37.53 20.66
C SER A 417 18.20 37.93 19.42
N ILE A 418 18.39 36.98 18.51
CA ILE A 418 19.06 37.21 17.23
C ILE A 418 18.20 36.60 16.13
N CYS A 419 17.85 37.40 15.13
CA CYS A 419 17.00 36.98 14.01
C CYS A 419 17.10 37.95 12.84
N ASN A 420 16.76 37.48 11.64
CA ASN A 420 16.60 38.29 10.44
C ASN A 420 15.10 38.50 10.10
N ASN A 421 14.45 39.42 10.82
CA ASN A 421 13.04 39.78 10.58
C ASN A 421 12.91 40.72 9.36
N PRO A 422 11.81 40.68 8.57
CA PRO A 422 11.61 41.59 7.43
C PRO A 422 11.49 43.07 7.85
N THR A 423 10.96 43.31 9.05
CA THR A 423 10.81 44.64 9.66
C THR A 423 11.84 44.85 10.78
N SER A 424 12.32 46.09 10.94
CA SER A 424 13.41 46.42 11.87
C SER A 424 13.10 46.07 13.33
N GLY A 425 14.07 45.43 13.99
CA GLY A 425 13.97 44.96 15.37
C GLY A 425 13.45 43.53 15.43
N CYS A 426 14.14 42.67 16.17
CA CYS A 426 13.72 41.29 16.32
C CYS A 426 13.88 40.77 17.75
N THR A 427 12.81 40.17 18.27
CA THR A 427 12.73 39.56 19.59
C THR A 427 12.15 38.16 19.40
N ALA A 428 12.90 37.17 19.88
CA ALA A 428 12.54 35.78 19.76
C ALA A 428 11.26 35.49 20.55
N ARG A 429 10.41 34.61 20.01
CA ARG A 429 9.16 34.17 20.66
C ARG A 429 8.89 32.71 20.33
N LYS A 430 8.32 31.97 21.28
CA LYS A 430 7.94 30.57 21.12
C LYS A 430 6.73 30.44 20.22
N GLY A 431 6.59 29.29 19.58
CA GLY A 431 5.60 29.09 18.53
C GLY A 431 5.70 27.73 17.87
N PHE A 432 4.92 27.60 16.80
CA PHE A 432 4.79 26.40 15.99
C PHE A 432 4.56 26.79 14.53
N LEU A 433 4.77 25.87 13.61
CA LEU A 433 4.43 26.06 12.21
C LEU A 433 2.95 25.70 11.99
N LYS A 434 2.23 26.52 11.24
CA LYS A 434 0.89 26.23 10.73
C LYS A 434 0.93 26.21 9.21
N ALA A 435 0.61 25.07 8.60
CA ALA A 435 0.60 24.89 7.15
C ALA A 435 -0.82 24.65 6.65
N THR A 436 -1.23 25.38 5.61
CA THR A 436 -2.49 25.19 4.90
C THR A 436 -2.20 24.68 3.51
N VAL A 437 -2.81 23.56 3.13
CA VAL A 437 -2.50 22.80 1.93
C VAL A 437 -3.73 22.73 1.06
N THR A 438 -3.59 23.10 -0.21
CA THR A 438 -4.59 22.96 -1.28
C THR A 438 -4.02 22.05 -2.37
N ASP A 439 -4.68 21.90 -3.52
CA ASP A 439 -4.11 21.20 -4.69
C ASP A 439 -2.92 21.93 -5.34
N THR A 440 -2.87 23.25 -5.17
CA THR A 440 -2.03 24.18 -5.93
C THR A 440 -1.09 24.99 -5.06
N GLN A 441 -1.34 25.08 -3.74
CA GLN A 441 -0.50 25.82 -2.80
C GLN A 441 -0.30 25.09 -1.47
N LEU A 442 0.91 25.21 -0.93
CA LEU A 442 1.24 24.96 0.47
C LEU A 442 1.67 26.28 1.11
N VAL A 443 0.84 26.81 2.01
CA VAL A 443 1.07 28.07 2.72
C VAL A 443 1.47 27.79 4.16
N ALA A 444 2.71 28.07 4.53
CA ALA A 444 3.26 27.82 5.85
C ALA A 444 3.58 29.11 6.60
N ASN A 445 3.15 29.20 7.86
CA ASN A 445 3.36 30.37 8.71
C ASN A 445 3.93 29.97 10.06
N TYR A 446 4.95 30.70 10.51
CA TYR A 446 5.40 30.62 11.88
C TYR A 446 4.43 31.38 12.80
N VAL A 447 3.66 30.62 13.58
CA VAL A 447 2.71 31.16 14.56
C VAL A 447 3.42 31.25 15.90
N GLY A 448 4.18 32.33 16.10
CA GLY A 448 4.68 32.64 17.43
C GLY A 448 3.56 33.12 18.35
N VAL A 449 3.64 32.89 19.66
CA VAL A 449 2.53 33.14 20.60
C VAL A 449 2.98 33.66 21.96
N THR A 450 4.26 33.62 22.27
CA THR A 450 4.82 34.31 23.46
C THR A 450 5.32 35.70 23.09
N ASN A 451 5.81 36.44 24.10
CA ASN A 451 6.29 37.80 23.93
C ASN A 451 7.45 37.85 22.93
N GLY A 452 7.32 38.72 21.93
CA GLY A 452 8.31 38.94 20.87
C GLY A 452 7.63 39.25 19.55
N ASN A 453 8.41 39.49 18.51
CA ASN A 453 7.91 39.99 17.23
C ASN A 453 8.44 39.25 16.00
N PHE A 454 9.21 38.17 16.20
CA PHE A 454 9.64 37.35 15.08
C PHE A 454 8.41 36.72 14.38
N SER A 455 8.45 36.74 13.05
CA SER A 455 7.44 36.17 12.18
C SER A 455 8.10 35.67 10.90
N ASP A 456 7.55 34.60 10.35
CA ASP A 456 7.89 34.11 9.03
C ASP A 456 6.64 33.51 8.38
N GLY A 457 6.60 33.57 7.05
CA GLY A 457 5.53 33.03 6.23
C GLY A 457 6.04 32.82 4.82
N PHE A 458 5.65 31.70 4.22
CA PHE A 458 5.98 31.40 2.83
C PHE A 458 4.89 30.57 2.17
N THR A 459 4.80 30.68 0.86
CA THR A 459 3.90 29.92 0.00
C THR A 459 4.73 29.17 -1.03
N ILE A 460 4.55 27.85 -1.10
CA ILE A 460 5.00 27.05 -2.25
C ILE A 460 3.81 26.95 -3.19
N SER A 461 3.89 27.58 -4.35
CA SER A 461 2.81 27.60 -5.35
C SER A 461 3.19 26.76 -6.57
N ALA A 462 2.25 25.96 -7.07
CA ALA A 462 2.31 25.50 -8.45
C ALA A 462 2.34 26.74 -9.36
N PRO A 463 3.17 26.76 -10.41
CA PRO A 463 3.21 27.89 -11.33
C PRO A 463 1.79 28.13 -11.88
N LEU A 464 1.33 29.38 -11.79
CA LEU A 464 0.10 29.81 -12.44
C LEU A 464 0.18 29.41 -13.92
N PRO A 465 -0.86 28.78 -14.50
CA PRO A 465 -0.91 28.63 -15.94
C PRO A 465 -0.74 30.03 -16.53
N THR A 466 0.28 30.19 -17.37
CA THR A 466 0.66 31.49 -17.96
C THR A 466 -0.59 32.19 -18.49
N PRO A 467 -0.86 33.45 -18.11
CA PRO A 467 -2.07 34.14 -18.56
C PRO A 467 -2.05 34.20 -20.10
N THR A 468 -3.03 33.55 -20.72
CA THR A 468 -3.24 33.64 -22.16
C THR A 468 -3.50 35.11 -22.52
N PRO A 469 -2.76 35.72 -23.47
CA PRO A 469 -3.04 37.07 -23.91
C PRO A 469 -4.47 37.17 -24.51
N SER A 470 -5.13 38.30 -24.27
CA SER A 470 -6.51 38.63 -24.71
C SER A 470 -6.70 38.52 -26.25
N PRO A 471 -7.94 38.34 -26.73
CA PRO A 471 -8.25 37.47 -27.87
C PRO A 471 -7.91 38.09 -29.24
N THR A 472 -7.31 37.26 -30.08
CA THR A 472 -7.26 37.36 -31.55
C THR A 472 -8.06 36.13 -32.06
N PRO A 473 -8.83 36.26 -33.16
CA PRO A 473 -9.99 35.40 -33.44
C PRO A 473 -9.70 33.90 -33.37
N THR A 474 -10.63 33.19 -32.74
CA THR A 474 -10.60 31.76 -32.46
C THR A 474 -10.14 30.97 -33.70
N PRO A 475 -9.00 30.25 -33.64
CA PRO A 475 -8.70 29.25 -34.65
C PRO A 475 -9.79 28.16 -34.58
N PRO A 476 -10.06 27.46 -35.69
CA PRO A 476 -11.07 26.41 -35.72
C PRO A 476 -10.81 25.39 -34.59
N PRO A 477 -11.87 24.87 -33.95
CA PRO A 477 -11.74 23.89 -32.88
C PRO A 477 -10.92 22.69 -33.38
N ASP A 478 -10.03 22.19 -32.54
CA ASP A 478 -9.22 21.02 -32.86
C ASP A 478 -10.12 19.81 -33.08
N THR A 479 -9.95 19.17 -34.22
CA THR A 479 -10.67 17.96 -34.61
C THR A 479 -9.74 16.77 -34.83
N THR A 480 -8.44 16.96 -34.60
CA THR A 480 -7.43 15.94 -34.84
C THR A 480 -7.09 15.21 -33.54
N PRO A 481 -7.06 13.86 -33.53
CA PRO A 481 -6.54 13.12 -32.40
C PRO A 481 -5.03 13.35 -32.20
N PRO A 482 -4.52 13.17 -30.97
CA PRO A 482 -3.12 13.39 -30.63
C PRO A 482 -2.20 12.40 -31.35
N VAL A 483 -1.04 12.83 -31.84
CA VAL A 483 -0.06 11.95 -32.50
C VAL A 483 0.82 11.27 -31.45
N VAL A 484 0.65 9.96 -31.29
CA VAL A 484 1.46 9.13 -30.37
C VAL A 484 2.81 8.77 -31.01
N SER A 485 3.90 8.91 -30.24
CA SER A 485 5.28 8.67 -30.68
C SER A 485 6.18 8.24 -29.51
N ASN A 486 7.46 7.93 -29.82
CA ASN A 486 8.51 7.62 -28.85
C ASN A 486 8.16 6.53 -27.81
N GLY A 487 7.50 5.47 -28.26
CA GLY A 487 7.28 4.26 -27.48
C GLY A 487 8.59 3.69 -26.94
N SER A 488 8.61 3.31 -25.67
CA SER A 488 9.79 2.75 -25.00
C SER A 488 9.36 1.78 -23.90
N PRO A 489 10.11 0.70 -23.62
CA PRO A 489 11.36 0.31 -24.29
C PRO A 489 11.13 -0.26 -25.69
N THR A 490 12.15 -0.19 -26.54
CA THR A 490 12.18 -0.82 -27.88
C THR A 490 13.38 -1.76 -28.06
N ILE A 491 13.98 -2.16 -26.95
CA ILE A 491 15.23 -2.93 -26.89
C ILE A 491 15.00 -4.26 -26.18
N GLU A 492 15.97 -5.15 -26.29
CA GLU A 492 16.07 -6.30 -25.39
C GLU A 492 16.57 -5.83 -24.01
N LEU A 493 15.81 -6.17 -22.98
CA LEU A 493 16.13 -5.92 -21.58
C LEU A 493 17.00 -7.08 -21.04
N PRO A 494 17.84 -6.84 -20.02
CA PRO A 494 18.69 -7.90 -19.45
C PRO A 494 17.90 -9.09 -18.89
N GLU A 495 18.52 -10.27 -18.87
CA GLU A 495 18.00 -11.46 -18.17
C GLU A 495 17.69 -11.14 -16.70
N GLY A 496 16.62 -11.74 -16.17
CA GLY A 496 16.10 -11.51 -14.83
C GLY A 496 15.22 -10.26 -14.69
N THR A 497 14.95 -9.55 -15.78
CA THR A 497 14.07 -8.38 -15.76
C THR A 497 12.61 -8.82 -15.60
N THR A 498 12.07 -8.69 -14.39
CA THR A 498 10.67 -9.07 -14.07
C THR A 498 9.67 -7.92 -14.19
N PHE A 499 10.15 -6.70 -14.39
CA PHE A 499 9.34 -5.50 -14.60
C PHE A 499 10.10 -4.44 -15.42
N THR A 500 9.38 -3.57 -16.12
CA THR A 500 9.96 -2.42 -16.81
C THR A 500 8.96 -1.26 -16.87
N THR A 501 9.46 -0.04 -17.04
CA THR A 501 8.59 1.12 -17.27
C THR A 501 8.36 1.27 -18.76
N ILE A 502 7.11 1.13 -19.21
CA ILE A 502 6.72 1.49 -20.57
C ILE A 502 6.39 2.98 -20.63
N SER A 503 6.64 3.61 -21.78
CA SER A 503 6.32 5.02 -22.00
C SER A 503 6.01 5.32 -23.46
N ALA A 504 5.31 6.43 -23.69
CA ALA A 504 5.06 7.03 -25.00
C ALA A 504 4.87 8.56 -24.83
N THR A 505 4.99 9.33 -25.91
CA THR A 505 4.72 10.77 -25.93
C THR A 505 3.65 11.14 -26.94
N THR A 506 2.98 12.25 -26.74
CA THR A 506 2.04 12.87 -27.68
C THR A 506 2.50 14.28 -28.06
N ASP A 507 2.12 14.76 -29.23
CA ASP A 507 2.41 16.13 -29.71
C ASP A 507 1.55 17.20 -29.02
N GLU A 508 0.51 16.79 -28.30
CA GLU A 508 -0.35 17.62 -27.47
C GLU A 508 -0.73 16.91 -26.15
N ASN A 509 -1.44 17.62 -25.26
CA ASN A 509 -1.89 17.04 -24.00
C ASN A 509 -2.98 16.00 -24.24
N ALA A 510 -2.72 14.76 -23.83
CA ALA A 510 -3.62 13.65 -24.06
C ALA A 510 -3.70 12.71 -22.86
N THR A 511 -4.81 11.96 -22.76
CA THR A 511 -4.95 10.83 -21.84
C THR A 511 -4.79 9.55 -22.64
N CYS A 512 -3.78 8.74 -22.32
CA CYS A 512 -3.39 7.54 -23.04
C CYS A 512 -3.73 6.27 -22.25
N ARG A 513 -4.04 5.21 -23.00
CA ARG A 513 -4.27 3.86 -22.50
C ARG A 513 -3.46 2.88 -23.34
N TYR A 514 -3.17 1.72 -22.77
CA TYR A 514 -2.46 0.65 -23.45
C TYR A 514 -3.10 -0.71 -23.24
N ASP A 515 -2.78 -1.62 -24.15
CA ASP A 515 -3.21 -3.01 -24.14
C ASP A 515 -2.11 -3.92 -24.71
N SER A 516 -2.19 -5.21 -24.41
CA SER A 516 -1.32 -6.24 -25.00
C SER A 516 -1.98 -6.91 -26.21
N ALA A 517 -3.26 -6.62 -26.47
CA ALA A 517 -3.97 -7.01 -27.67
C ALA A 517 -4.12 -5.83 -28.65
N PRO A 518 -3.97 -6.06 -29.97
CA PRO A 518 -4.23 -5.03 -30.98
C PRO A 518 -5.72 -4.71 -31.11
N ASP A 519 -6.01 -3.55 -31.73
CA ASP A 519 -7.32 -3.11 -32.20
C ASP A 519 -8.39 -2.92 -31.11
N ILE A 520 -7.99 -2.85 -29.84
CA ILE A 520 -8.91 -2.53 -28.74
C ILE A 520 -9.32 -1.06 -28.83
N SER A 521 -10.62 -0.77 -28.77
CA SER A 521 -11.12 0.61 -28.76
C SER A 521 -10.66 1.32 -27.48
N TYR A 522 -10.24 2.58 -27.58
CA TYR A 522 -9.73 3.38 -26.45
C TYR A 522 -10.47 3.21 -25.10
N PRO A 523 -11.81 3.34 -24.99
CA PRO A 523 -12.49 3.21 -23.69
C PRO A 523 -12.43 1.80 -23.10
N LEU A 524 -12.15 0.78 -23.92
CA LEU A 524 -12.07 -0.63 -23.53
C LEU A 524 -10.64 -1.12 -23.33
N MET A 525 -9.63 -0.30 -23.68
CA MET A 525 -8.23 -0.65 -23.41
C MET A 525 -8.05 -0.84 -21.91
N ARG A 526 -7.51 -2.01 -21.56
CA ARG A 526 -7.56 -2.57 -20.21
C ARG A 526 -6.79 -1.74 -19.21
N TRP A 527 -5.68 -1.14 -19.62
CA TRP A 527 -4.78 -0.44 -18.71
C TRP A 527 -4.64 1.03 -19.10
N PRO A 528 -5.02 1.99 -18.23
CA PRO A 528 -4.58 3.36 -18.39
C PRO A 528 -3.08 3.47 -18.11
N PHE A 529 -2.40 4.41 -18.78
CA PHE A 529 -1.06 4.80 -18.34
C PHE A 529 -1.15 5.42 -16.93
N ALA A 530 -0.21 5.07 -16.05
CA ALA A 530 -0.18 5.56 -14.68
C ALA A 530 0.11 7.08 -14.62
N ALA A 531 1.03 7.56 -15.46
CA ALA A 531 1.23 8.97 -15.76
C ALA A 531 0.64 9.28 -17.14
N THR A 532 -0.35 10.15 -17.21
CA THR A 532 -0.98 10.61 -18.47
C THR A 532 -1.74 11.93 -18.24
N GLY A 533 -2.23 12.58 -19.30
CA GLY A 533 -2.91 13.89 -19.25
C GLY A 533 -2.04 15.07 -19.73
N GLY A 534 -0.73 14.84 -19.89
CA GLY A 534 0.22 15.77 -20.52
C GLY A 534 0.70 15.26 -21.88
N THR A 535 1.92 15.61 -22.30
CA THR A 535 2.55 15.09 -23.53
C THR A 535 3.41 13.85 -23.32
N SER A 536 3.61 13.42 -22.08
CA SER A 536 4.43 12.27 -21.72
C SER A 536 3.62 11.28 -20.90
N HIS A 537 3.72 10.00 -21.24
CA HIS A 537 2.89 8.94 -20.69
C HIS A 537 3.77 7.77 -20.25
N SER A 538 3.58 7.24 -19.06
CA SER A 538 4.36 6.08 -18.58
C SER A 538 3.61 5.21 -17.58
N SER A 539 3.96 3.92 -17.53
CA SER A 539 3.37 2.93 -16.64
C SER A 539 4.38 1.83 -16.33
N LEU A 540 4.35 1.30 -15.11
CA LEU A 540 5.14 0.13 -14.74
C LEU A 540 4.39 -1.14 -15.21
N VAL A 541 5.06 -1.98 -15.98
CA VAL A 541 4.56 -3.30 -16.37
C VAL A 541 5.39 -4.35 -15.64
N THR A 542 4.71 -5.28 -14.96
CA THR A 542 5.30 -6.34 -14.12
C THR A 542 4.93 -7.72 -14.67
N GLY A 543 5.62 -8.76 -14.20
CA GLY A 543 5.38 -10.13 -14.66
C GLY A 543 6.03 -10.40 -16.01
N LEU A 544 7.18 -9.77 -16.25
CA LEU A 544 8.00 -10.06 -17.42
C LEU A 544 8.80 -11.35 -17.17
N GLU A 545 8.96 -12.14 -18.22
CA GLU A 545 9.61 -13.45 -18.21
C GLU A 545 10.77 -13.44 -19.20
N ASP A 546 11.90 -14.04 -18.80
CA ASP A 546 13.08 -14.14 -19.65
C ASP A 546 12.77 -14.86 -20.97
N GLY A 547 13.35 -14.38 -22.06
CA GLY A 547 13.11 -14.92 -23.41
C GLY A 547 11.76 -14.55 -24.02
N THR A 548 10.94 -13.75 -23.33
CA THR A 548 9.62 -13.34 -23.83
C THR A 548 9.66 -11.97 -24.53
N SER A 549 8.95 -11.85 -25.65
CA SER A 549 8.75 -10.58 -26.36
C SER A 549 7.37 -10.00 -26.06
N TYR A 550 7.33 -8.71 -25.75
CA TYR A 550 6.13 -7.97 -25.37
C TYR A 550 5.86 -6.88 -26.40
N THR A 551 4.64 -6.86 -26.95
CA THR A 551 4.15 -5.77 -27.80
C THR A 551 3.09 -5.00 -27.05
N ILE A 552 3.24 -3.67 -27.01
CA ILE A 552 2.32 -2.75 -26.35
C ILE A 552 1.60 -1.94 -27.42
N TYR A 553 0.28 -1.91 -27.35
CA TYR A 553 -0.59 -1.10 -28.21
C TYR A 553 -1.11 0.09 -27.42
N VAL A 554 -1.03 1.29 -27.96
CA VAL A 554 -1.37 2.55 -27.29
C VAL A 554 -2.37 3.35 -28.13
N LYS A 555 -3.40 3.89 -27.46
CA LYS A 555 -4.28 4.94 -28.00
C LYS A 555 -4.45 6.05 -26.97
N CYS A 556 -4.62 7.26 -27.46
CA CYS A 556 -4.77 8.46 -26.65
C CYS A 556 -5.99 9.26 -27.08
N ALA A 557 -6.50 10.07 -26.15
CA ALA A 557 -7.57 11.03 -26.37
C ALA A 557 -7.10 12.40 -25.89
N ASP A 558 -7.24 13.43 -26.70
CA ASP A 558 -6.93 14.80 -26.28
C ASP A 558 -7.95 15.36 -25.26
N THR A 559 -7.76 16.61 -24.86
CA THR A 559 -8.68 17.30 -23.92
C THR A 559 -10.05 17.64 -24.48
N LEU A 560 -10.22 17.59 -25.81
CA LEU A 560 -11.48 17.85 -26.52
C LEU A 560 -12.22 16.57 -26.90
N GLY A 561 -11.62 15.41 -26.63
CA GLY A 561 -12.19 14.09 -26.87
C GLY A 561 -11.90 13.51 -28.25
N ASN A 562 -10.95 14.07 -29.02
CA ASN A 562 -10.49 13.44 -30.26
C ASN A 562 -9.61 12.23 -29.91
N VAL A 563 -10.01 11.04 -30.35
CA VAL A 563 -9.40 9.76 -29.95
C VAL A 563 -8.68 9.11 -31.12
N ASN A 564 -7.49 8.54 -30.89
CA ASN A 564 -6.81 7.73 -31.90
C ASN A 564 -7.68 6.54 -32.32
N THR A 565 -7.86 6.37 -33.63
CA THR A 565 -8.59 5.23 -34.19
C THR A 565 -7.69 4.03 -34.49
N THR A 566 -6.40 4.27 -34.70
CA THR A 566 -5.36 3.26 -34.98
C THR A 566 -4.40 3.12 -33.81
N ASP A 567 -3.84 1.93 -33.61
CA ASP A 567 -2.83 1.70 -32.58
C ASP A 567 -1.49 2.33 -32.94
N TYR A 568 -0.87 3.00 -31.97
CA TYR A 568 0.58 3.13 -31.94
C TYR A 568 1.15 1.96 -31.15
N ASN A 569 2.09 1.20 -31.72
CA ASN A 569 2.67 0.06 -31.04
C ASN A 569 4.19 0.08 -31.05
N PHE A 570 4.76 -0.54 -30.02
CA PHE A 570 6.18 -0.79 -29.89
C PHE A 570 6.41 -2.12 -29.19
N THR A 571 7.59 -2.71 -29.42
CA THR A 571 7.95 -4.04 -28.95
C THR A 571 9.29 -4.02 -28.25
N PHE A 572 9.38 -4.74 -27.13
CA PHE A 572 10.63 -5.04 -26.42
C PHE A 572 10.67 -6.52 -26.05
N SER A 573 11.84 -7.01 -25.64
CA SER A 573 11.99 -8.38 -25.14
C SER A 573 12.77 -8.39 -23.83
N VAL A 574 12.72 -9.49 -23.10
CA VAL A 574 13.68 -9.80 -22.03
C VAL A 574 14.63 -10.87 -22.55
N ALA A 575 15.94 -10.69 -22.37
CA ALA A 575 16.94 -11.63 -22.83
C ALA A 575 16.67 -13.02 -22.27
N ALA A 576 16.81 -14.05 -23.11
CA ALA A 576 16.70 -15.43 -22.65
C ALA A 576 17.90 -15.81 -21.77
N PRO A 577 17.73 -16.67 -20.75
CA PRO A 577 18.85 -17.12 -19.95
C PRO A 577 19.84 -17.88 -20.82
N THR A 578 21.14 -17.58 -20.70
CA THR A 578 22.15 -18.33 -21.44
C THR A 578 22.35 -19.70 -20.80
N CYS A 579 21.59 -20.70 -21.26
CA CYS A 579 21.72 -22.06 -20.75
C CYS A 579 23.09 -22.66 -21.09
N VAL A 580 23.62 -23.49 -20.17
CA VAL A 580 24.79 -24.33 -20.44
C VAL A 580 24.52 -25.28 -21.62
N THR A 581 25.51 -25.44 -22.50
CA THR A 581 25.42 -26.42 -23.59
C THR A 581 25.51 -27.82 -23.02
N LEU A 582 24.42 -28.59 -23.16
CA LEU A 582 24.33 -29.93 -22.62
C LEU A 582 25.22 -30.91 -23.40
N PRO A 583 25.94 -31.83 -22.71
CA PRO A 583 26.72 -32.86 -23.38
C PRO A 583 25.82 -33.78 -24.22
N THR A 584 26.21 -34.04 -25.47
CA THR A 584 25.47 -34.96 -26.37
C THR A 584 25.99 -36.40 -26.31
N ASN A 585 27.11 -36.62 -25.63
CA ASN A 585 27.82 -37.89 -25.53
C ASN A 585 27.63 -38.61 -24.19
N THR A 586 26.70 -38.14 -23.35
CA THR A 586 26.37 -38.74 -22.05
C THR A 586 24.95 -39.33 -22.05
N GLY A 587 24.65 -40.17 -21.05
CA GLY A 587 23.32 -40.74 -20.89
C GLY A 587 22.31 -39.70 -20.39
N THR A 588 21.06 -39.79 -20.84
CA THR A 588 19.93 -38.99 -20.34
C THR A 588 18.80 -39.90 -19.87
N ALA A 589 18.31 -39.69 -18.65
CA ALA A 589 17.06 -40.27 -18.17
C ALA A 589 15.96 -39.21 -18.20
N THR A 590 14.83 -39.50 -18.82
CA THR A 590 13.67 -38.59 -18.87
C THR A 590 12.53 -39.19 -18.06
N LEU A 591 11.98 -38.40 -17.14
CA LEU A 591 10.85 -38.73 -16.29
C LEU A 591 9.72 -37.72 -16.55
N ILE A 592 8.49 -38.18 -16.40
CA ILE A 592 7.30 -37.34 -16.44
C ILE A 592 6.68 -37.45 -15.05
N LEU A 593 6.69 -36.35 -14.30
CA LEU A 593 6.29 -36.27 -12.90
C LEU A 593 5.18 -35.24 -12.73
N SER A 594 4.26 -35.48 -11.80
CA SER A 594 3.22 -34.49 -11.46
C SER A 594 3.54 -33.83 -10.14
N PHE A 595 3.35 -32.52 -10.08
CA PHE A 595 3.65 -31.69 -8.91
C PHE A 595 2.44 -30.83 -8.56
N ASP A 596 2.25 -30.57 -7.27
CA ASP A 596 1.45 -29.43 -6.83
C ASP A 596 2.26 -28.15 -7.08
N GLN A 597 1.56 -27.02 -7.24
CA GLN A 597 2.24 -25.73 -7.36
C GLN A 597 3.08 -25.45 -6.10
N GLY A 598 4.36 -25.14 -6.29
CA GLY A 598 5.23 -24.77 -5.18
C GLY A 598 6.71 -24.84 -5.50
N THR A 599 7.52 -24.47 -4.50
CA THR A 599 8.97 -24.62 -4.54
C THR A 599 9.37 -25.95 -3.91
N TYR A 600 10.22 -26.69 -4.60
CA TYR A 600 10.71 -28.00 -4.19
C TYR A 600 12.22 -27.96 -4.06
N LYS A 601 12.72 -28.46 -2.94
CA LYS A 601 14.13 -28.82 -2.80
C LYS A 601 14.40 -30.14 -3.48
N VAL A 602 15.49 -30.20 -4.24
CA VAL A 602 15.90 -31.39 -4.98
C VAL A 602 17.11 -32.02 -4.29
N TRP A 603 16.87 -33.19 -3.70
CA TRP A 603 17.93 -34.04 -3.17
C TRP A 603 18.30 -35.11 -4.19
N SER A 604 19.59 -35.26 -4.46
CA SER A 604 20.12 -36.34 -5.31
C SER A 604 21.04 -37.22 -4.51
N ARG A 605 20.95 -38.53 -4.70
CA ARG A 605 21.91 -39.48 -4.11
C ARG A 605 22.87 -39.93 -5.20
N ILE A 606 24.11 -39.50 -5.04
CA ILE A 606 25.16 -39.61 -6.06
C ILE A 606 26.31 -40.46 -5.53
N MET A 607 26.92 -41.26 -6.41
CA MET A 607 28.20 -41.92 -6.18
C MET A 607 29.12 -41.62 -7.37
N SER A 608 30.38 -41.29 -7.09
CA SER A 608 31.39 -41.05 -8.12
C SER A 608 32.63 -41.92 -7.91
N ALA A 609 33.32 -42.26 -9.00
CA ALA A 609 34.63 -42.92 -9.00
C ALA A 609 35.80 -41.94 -8.75
N GLY A 610 35.56 -40.63 -8.74
CA GLY A 610 36.55 -39.57 -8.49
C GLY A 610 36.00 -38.46 -7.60
N ASP A 611 36.87 -37.61 -7.06
CA ASP A 611 36.50 -36.53 -6.14
C ASP A 611 35.99 -35.25 -6.84
N SER A 612 36.12 -35.19 -8.16
CA SER A 612 35.74 -34.09 -9.04
C SER A 612 34.86 -34.53 -10.22
N SER A 613 34.52 -35.82 -10.34
CA SER A 613 33.63 -36.36 -11.39
C SER A 613 32.27 -36.75 -10.81
N ASN A 614 31.62 -35.84 -10.10
CA ASN A 614 30.51 -36.13 -9.19
C ASN A 614 29.20 -35.41 -9.50
N SER A 615 29.04 -34.91 -10.72
CA SER A 615 27.92 -34.03 -11.08
C SER A 615 27.06 -34.55 -12.23
N TYR A 616 25.83 -34.04 -12.30
CA TYR A 616 24.92 -34.23 -13.43
C TYR A 616 24.05 -32.99 -13.65
N TYR A 617 23.51 -32.85 -14.86
CA TYR A 617 22.59 -31.78 -15.21
C TYR A 617 21.14 -32.20 -14.96
N LEU A 618 20.42 -31.40 -14.19
CA LEU A 618 18.98 -31.52 -13.97
C LEU A 618 18.24 -30.47 -14.81
N GLN A 619 17.39 -30.91 -15.74
CA GLN A 619 16.56 -30.03 -16.57
C GLN A 619 15.08 -30.33 -16.34
N VAL A 620 14.26 -29.29 -16.16
CA VAL A 620 12.80 -29.40 -16.07
C VAL A 620 12.17 -28.67 -17.25
N ASP A 621 11.22 -29.31 -17.94
CA ASP A 621 10.43 -28.79 -19.08
C ASP A 621 11.22 -28.18 -20.23
N GLY A 622 12.47 -28.57 -20.40
CA GLY A 622 13.35 -28.00 -21.43
C GLY A 622 13.92 -26.63 -21.07
N GLY A 623 13.71 -26.12 -19.85
CA GLY A 623 14.39 -24.95 -19.30
C GLY A 623 15.90 -25.16 -19.12
N CYS A 624 16.60 -24.14 -18.62
CA CYS A 624 18.04 -24.28 -18.38
C CYS A 624 18.34 -25.40 -17.37
N ALA A 625 19.39 -26.17 -17.65
CA ALA A 625 19.78 -27.27 -16.77
C ALA A 625 20.65 -26.78 -15.62
N MET A 626 20.35 -27.24 -14.41
CA MET A 626 21.13 -26.98 -13.20
C MET A 626 22.23 -28.04 -13.05
N ASN A 627 23.42 -27.63 -12.64
CA ASN A 627 24.52 -28.55 -12.35
C ASN A 627 24.44 -29.01 -10.89
N VAL A 628 23.96 -30.23 -10.66
CA VAL A 628 23.78 -30.77 -9.31
C VAL A 628 25.08 -31.38 -8.81
N SER A 629 25.48 -31.06 -7.57
CA SER A 629 26.74 -31.44 -6.91
C SER A 629 27.95 -30.60 -7.34
N ASP A 630 28.90 -31.18 -8.08
CA ASP A 630 30.21 -30.60 -8.49
C ASP A 630 31.15 -30.19 -7.34
N LEU A 631 30.99 -30.76 -6.14
CA LEU A 631 31.82 -30.43 -4.98
C LEU A 631 33.18 -31.15 -5.04
N ASN A 632 34.26 -30.38 -5.02
CA ASN A 632 35.62 -30.91 -4.86
C ASN A 632 35.77 -31.62 -3.50
N GLY A 633 36.19 -32.89 -3.53
CA GLY A 633 36.44 -33.68 -2.32
C GLY A 633 35.24 -34.50 -1.85
N MET A 634 34.21 -34.69 -2.69
CA MET A 634 33.12 -35.60 -2.38
C MET A 634 33.66 -37.03 -2.16
N PRO A 635 33.18 -37.79 -1.15
CA PRO A 635 33.63 -39.14 -0.88
C PRO A 635 33.53 -40.08 -2.10
N VAL A 636 34.69 -40.59 -2.54
CA VAL A 636 34.79 -41.50 -3.69
C VAL A 636 34.18 -42.87 -3.37
N ASN A 637 33.52 -43.48 -4.36
CA ASN A 637 32.87 -44.79 -4.30
C ASN A 637 31.87 -44.94 -3.14
N THR A 638 31.29 -43.82 -2.68
CA THR A 638 30.36 -43.76 -1.56
C THR A 638 29.09 -43.03 -1.97
N TRP A 639 27.93 -43.61 -1.68
CA TRP A 639 26.65 -42.97 -1.93
C TRP A 639 26.45 -41.78 -0.98
N THR A 640 26.35 -40.59 -1.53
CA THR A 640 26.25 -39.32 -0.80
C THR A 640 24.99 -38.57 -1.23
N TRP A 641 24.23 -38.03 -0.27
CA TRP A 641 23.11 -37.13 -0.56
C TRP A 641 23.63 -35.70 -0.77
N VAL A 642 23.16 -35.05 -1.82
CA VAL A 642 23.50 -33.67 -2.19
C VAL A 642 22.24 -32.88 -2.53
N ASP A 643 22.25 -31.60 -2.23
CA ASP A 643 21.15 -30.65 -2.47
C ASP A 643 21.66 -29.30 -2.98
N TYR A 644 22.81 -29.26 -3.63
CA TYR A 644 23.49 -28.02 -3.97
C TYR A 644 24.00 -27.98 -5.41
N GLN A 645 24.25 -26.77 -5.90
CA GLN A 645 24.62 -26.49 -7.28
C GLN A 645 26.09 -26.07 -7.42
N ASP A 646 26.72 -26.42 -8.55
CA ASP A 646 28.04 -25.90 -8.98
C ASP A 646 29.16 -25.97 -7.91
N GLY A 647 29.11 -26.96 -7.03
CA GLY A 647 30.07 -27.17 -5.95
C GLY A 647 29.90 -26.21 -4.76
N VAL A 648 28.88 -25.36 -4.77
CA VAL A 648 28.62 -24.34 -3.74
C VAL A 648 27.57 -24.86 -2.77
N THR A 649 27.98 -25.38 -1.62
CA THR A 649 27.07 -26.04 -0.65
C THR A 649 25.98 -25.15 -0.05
N SER A 650 26.14 -23.82 -0.13
CA SER A 650 25.12 -22.84 0.25
C SER A 650 24.07 -22.60 -0.83
N ASP A 651 24.38 -22.87 -2.09
CA ASP A 651 23.47 -22.69 -3.21
C ASP A 651 22.66 -23.97 -3.39
N LYS A 652 21.40 -23.95 -2.94
CA LYS A 652 20.57 -25.14 -2.90
C LYS A 652 19.94 -25.41 -4.27
N THR A 653 19.86 -26.69 -4.64
CA THR A 653 19.11 -27.11 -5.82
C THR A 653 17.63 -27.04 -5.50
N GLU A 654 16.98 -25.96 -5.92
CA GLU A 654 15.56 -25.71 -5.71
C GLU A 654 14.89 -25.38 -7.05
N VAL A 655 13.68 -25.91 -7.26
CA VAL A 655 12.86 -25.63 -8.45
C VAL A 655 11.49 -25.14 -8.03
N THR A 656 10.97 -24.13 -8.72
CA THR A 656 9.57 -23.70 -8.55
C THR A 656 8.76 -24.23 -9.72
N LEU A 657 7.74 -25.02 -9.41
CA LEU A 657 6.92 -25.72 -10.39
C LEU A 657 5.47 -25.25 -10.27
N THR A 658 4.80 -25.17 -11.42
CA THR A 658 3.34 -25.00 -11.47
C THR A 658 2.65 -26.31 -11.08
N ALA A 659 1.35 -26.25 -10.80
CA ALA A 659 0.57 -27.48 -10.65
C ALA A 659 0.45 -28.18 -12.02
N GLY A 660 0.66 -29.48 -12.05
CA GLY A 660 0.50 -30.28 -13.27
C GLY A 660 1.67 -31.19 -13.57
N THR A 661 1.75 -31.64 -14.81
CA THR A 661 2.74 -32.61 -15.28
C THR A 661 3.96 -31.91 -15.87
N HIS A 662 5.15 -32.30 -15.42
CA HIS A 662 6.44 -31.74 -15.79
C HIS A 662 7.37 -32.84 -16.32
N THR A 663 8.19 -32.50 -17.31
CA THR A 663 9.23 -33.37 -17.88
C THR A 663 10.56 -33.09 -17.19
N VAL A 664 11.05 -34.04 -16.39
CA VAL A 664 12.32 -33.94 -15.69
C VAL A 664 13.38 -34.80 -16.39
N LYS A 665 14.51 -34.20 -16.77
CA LYS A 665 15.65 -34.88 -17.37
C LYS A 665 16.85 -34.85 -16.45
N LEU A 666 17.43 -36.03 -16.22
CA LEU A 666 18.73 -36.21 -15.57
C LEU A 666 19.75 -36.52 -16.67
N ILE A 667 20.66 -35.61 -16.92
CA ILE A 667 21.61 -35.66 -18.04
C ILE A 667 23.00 -35.81 -17.44
N GLY A 668 23.72 -36.87 -17.81
CA GLY A 668 25.09 -37.08 -17.31
C GLY A 668 25.99 -35.90 -17.69
N ARG A 669 26.80 -35.42 -16.74
CA ARG A 669 27.83 -34.41 -17.01
C ARG A 669 29.20 -35.06 -17.10
N GLU A 670 29.51 -35.95 -16.16
CA GLU A 670 30.83 -36.57 -16.02
C GLU A 670 30.77 -38.10 -16.12
N ALA A 671 31.91 -38.69 -16.48
CA ALA A 671 32.03 -40.14 -16.56
C ALA A 671 31.93 -40.78 -15.16
N ASP A 672 31.34 -41.97 -15.10
CA ASP A 672 31.22 -42.79 -13.88
C ASP A 672 30.43 -42.17 -12.72
N THR A 673 29.78 -41.01 -12.90
CA THR A 673 28.79 -40.47 -11.96
C THR A 673 27.53 -41.33 -12.00
N LYS A 674 27.12 -41.84 -10.84
CA LYS A 674 25.92 -42.68 -10.68
C LYS A 674 24.90 -41.95 -9.82
N VAL A 675 23.65 -41.96 -10.26
CA VAL A 675 22.50 -41.45 -9.50
C VAL A 675 21.54 -42.61 -9.29
N ASP A 676 21.22 -42.96 -8.04
CA ASP A 676 20.25 -44.02 -7.74
C ASP A 676 18.90 -43.48 -7.24
N ARG A 677 18.87 -42.25 -6.69
CA ARG A 677 17.64 -41.59 -6.25
C ARG A 677 17.70 -40.07 -6.42
N VAL A 678 16.56 -39.51 -6.78
CA VAL A 678 16.27 -38.08 -6.77
C VAL A 678 14.95 -37.86 -6.04
N ILE A 679 14.90 -36.91 -5.12
CA ILE A 679 13.73 -36.56 -4.31
C ILE A 679 13.44 -35.08 -4.54
N PHE A 680 12.21 -34.79 -4.96
CA PHE A 680 11.64 -33.46 -4.91
C PHE A 680 10.78 -33.39 -3.64
N THR A 681 11.12 -32.50 -2.71
CA THR A 681 10.37 -32.31 -1.47
C THR A 681 9.96 -30.86 -1.29
N SER A 682 8.69 -30.66 -0.95
CA SER A 682 8.16 -29.35 -0.55
C SER A 682 8.49 -29.01 0.92
N ASP A 683 8.96 -29.99 1.71
CA ASP A 683 9.59 -29.73 3.00
C ASP A 683 11.05 -29.31 2.79
N LEU A 684 11.25 -28.00 2.65
CA LEU A 684 12.58 -27.41 2.43
C LEU A 684 13.54 -27.65 3.61
N ALA A 685 13.06 -28.02 4.80
CA ALA A 685 13.90 -28.35 5.94
C ALA A 685 14.34 -29.82 5.98
N CYS A 686 13.78 -30.67 5.11
CA CYS A 686 14.06 -32.10 5.15
C CYS A 686 15.49 -32.44 4.70
N VAL A 687 16.15 -33.32 5.45
CA VAL A 687 17.46 -33.90 5.11
C VAL A 687 17.33 -35.43 4.99
N PRO A 688 17.51 -36.02 3.79
CA PRO A 688 17.37 -37.45 3.58
C PRO A 688 18.40 -38.26 4.39
N ASN A 689 17.94 -39.36 4.98
CA ASN A 689 18.80 -40.37 5.59
C ASN A 689 18.58 -41.74 4.93
N GLY A 690 19.57 -42.64 4.99
CA GLY A 690 19.45 -43.97 4.40
C GLY A 690 19.08 -43.92 2.91
N LYS A 691 17.89 -44.40 2.54
CA LYS A 691 17.33 -44.34 1.17
C LYS A 691 16.45 -43.12 0.89
N GLY A 692 16.36 -42.20 1.85
CA GLY A 692 15.64 -40.93 1.73
C GLY A 692 14.13 -41.03 1.94
N ASP A 693 13.65 -42.17 2.45
CA ASP A 693 12.22 -42.42 2.66
C ASP A 693 11.61 -41.45 3.69
N ASN A 694 12.43 -40.77 4.51
CA ASN A 694 12.00 -39.73 5.45
C ASN A 694 11.71 -38.37 4.79
N CYS A 695 12.17 -38.15 3.56
CA CYS A 695 11.95 -36.92 2.78
C CYS A 695 11.13 -37.16 1.52
N ALA A 696 10.72 -38.40 1.25
CA ALA A 696 9.65 -38.64 0.31
C ALA A 696 8.39 -37.98 0.87
N ALA A 697 7.70 -37.18 0.07
CA ALA A 697 6.42 -36.59 0.47
C ALA A 697 5.53 -37.71 1.07
N PRO A 698 4.85 -37.50 2.21
CA PRO A 698 3.79 -38.40 2.59
C PRO A 698 2.88 -38.47 1.37
N THR A 699 2.56 -39.68 0.89
CA THR A 699 1.55 -39.83 -0.15
C THR A 699 0.31 -39.10 0.34
N SER A 700 0.09 -37.88 -0.14
CA SER A 700 -1.15 -37.17 0.10
C SER A 700 -2.20 -38.10 -0.47
N SER A 701 -3.06 -38.62 0.40
CA SER A 701 -4.25 -39.33 -0.06
C SER A 701 -5.15 -38.26 -0.66
N ASP A 702 -4.85 -37.82 -1.88
CA ASP A 702 -5.88 -37.16 -2.66
C ASP A 702 -7.01 -38.17 -2.81
N ALA A 703 -8.10 -37.89 -2.11
CA ALA A 703 -9.28 -38.74 -2.04
C ALA A 703 -10.43 -38.14 -2.86
N THR A 704 -10.19 -36.98 -3.48
CA THR A 704 -11.18 -36.29 -4.31
C THR A 704 -11.09 -36.87 -5.70
N ALA A 705 -12.23 -37.26 -6.28
CA ALA A 705 -12.25 -37.77 -7.65
C ALA A 705 -12.34 -36.62 -8.66
N PRO A 706 -11.75 -36.78 -9.87
CA PRO A 706 -11.85 -35.78 -10.92
C PRO A 706 -13.31 -35.56 -11.33
N THR A 707 -13.61 -34.41 -11.92
CA THR A 707 -14.88 -34.10 -12.59
C THR A 707 -14.73 -34.29 -14.09
N VAL A 708 -15.76 -34.82 -14.77
CA VAL A 708 -15.74 -35.04 -16.23
C VAL A 708 -17.11 -34.81 -16.86
N SER A 709 -17.14 -34.13 -18.01
CA SER A 709 -18.35 -33.89 -18.80
C SER A 709 -18.08 -34.03 -20.30
N ILE A 710 -18.97 -34.70 -21.03
CA ILE A 710 -18.96 -34.74 -22.50
C ILE A 710 -19.62 -33.45 -23.02
N THR A 711 -18.88 -32.68 -23.82
CA THR A 711 -19.35 -31.42 -24.42
C THR A 711 -19.88 -31.60 -25.83
N SER A 712 -19.43 -32.65 -26.53
CA SER A 712 -19.93 -33.03 -27.86
C SER A 712 -19.81 -34.54 -28.07
N PRO A 713 -20.80 -35.21 -28.69
CA PRO A 713 -22.12 -34.69 -29.04
C PRO A 713 -22.96 -34.34 -27.80
N SER A 714 -24.03 -33.57 -27.97
CA SER A 714 -24.98 -33.34 -26.86
C SER A 714 -25.78 -34.61 -26.54
N ASN A 715 -26.24 -34.76 -25.30
CA ASN A 715 -27.14 -35.85 -24.94
C ASN A 715 -28.42 -35.80 -25.78
N GLY A 716 -28.80 -36.93 -26.37
CA GLY A 716 -29.91 -37.07 -27.30
C GLY A 716 -29.60 -36.71 -28.76
N ALA A 717 -28.36 -36.35 -29.10
CA ALA A 717 -28.00 -35.96 -30.46
C ALA A 717 -28.25 -37.08 -31.49
N ILE A 718 -28.62 -36.67 -32.70
CA ILE A 718 -28.68 -37.54 -33.88
C ILE A 718 -27.34 -37.45 -34.61
N VAL A 719 -26.62 -38.57 -34.72
CA VAL A 719 -25.34 -38.68 -35.40
C VAL A 719 -25.48 -39.40 -36.74
N GLN A 720 -24.75 -38.95 -37.76
CA GLN A 720 -24.84 -39.54 -39.10
C GLN A 720 -24.29 -40.98 -39.10
N ARG A 721 -25.05 -41.91 -39.70
CA ARG A 721 -24.58 -43.30 -39.89
C ARG A 721 -23.35 -43.38 -40.79
N ASN A 722 -22.53 -44.41 -40.57
CA ASN A 722 -21.30 -44.66 -41.35
C ASN A 722 -20.38 -43.43 -41.42
N SER A 723 -20.33 -42.65 -40.35
CA SER A 723 -19.50 -41.45 -40.25
C SER A 723 -18.62 -41.49 -39.01
N SER A 724 -17.57 -40.68 -39.03
CA SER A 724 -16.71 -40.44 -37.88
C SER A 724 -17.26 -39.25 -37.10
N VAL A 725 -17.60 -39.48 -35.84
CA VAL A 725 -18.04 -38.45 -34.91
C VAL A 725 -16.96 -38.25 -33.86
N THR A 726 -16.56 -37.00 -33.62
CA THR A 726 -15.65 -36.67 -32.53
C THR A 726 -16.44 -36.54 -31.23
N ILE A 727 -15.97 -37.20 -30.19
CA ILE A 727 -16.44 -37.05 -28.81
C ILE A 727 -15.49 -36.10 -28.11
N ASP A 728 -15.98 -34.94 -27.68
CA ASP A 728 -15.20 -33.95 -26.93
C ASP A 728 -15.62 -33.97 -25.46
N ALA A 729 -14.64 -33.84 -24.56
CA ALA A 729 -14.90 -33.81 -23.13
C ALA A 729 -14.00 -32.78 -22.40
N THR A 730 -14.51 -32.28 -21.28
CA THR A 730 -13.74 -31.50 -20.31
C THR A 730 -13.60 -32.30 -19.02
N ALA A 731 -12.42 -32.21 -18.39
CA ALA A 731 -12.17 -32.80 -17.09
C ALA A 731 -11.31 -31.87 -16.23
N SER A 732 -11.56 -31.84 -14.92
CA SER A 732 -10.82 -31.03 -13.94
C SER A 732 -10.80 -31.71 -12.58
N ASP A 733 -9.75 -31.46 -11.80
CA ASP A 733 -9.53 -32.05 -10.49
C ASP A 733 -8.79 -31.05 -9.58
N ASN A 734 -8.77 -31.27 -8.26
CA ASN A 734 -8.04 -30.42 -7.31
C ASN A 734 -6.52 -30.57 -7.39
N VAL A 735 -6.00 -31.72 -7.82
CA VAL A 735 -4.57 -31.96 -8.06
C VAL A 735 -4.27 -32.05 -9.56
N GLY A 736 -5.04 -32.86 -10.29
CA GLY A 736 -4.89 -32.95 -11.74
C GLY A 736 -5.42 -34.23 -12.37
N VAL A 737 -5.76 -34.14 -13.66
CA VAL A 737 -6.26 -35.29 -14.45
C VAL A 737 -5.12 -35.88 -15.28
N THR A 738 -4.84 -37.17 -15.12
CA THR A 738 -3.79 -37.90 -15.85
C THR A 738 -4.24 -38.41 -17.21
N LYS A 739 -5.53 -38.75 -17.37
CA LYS A 739 -6.12 -39.16 -18.66
C LYS A 739 -7.65 -39.17 -18.65
N VAL A 740 -8.24 -39.09 -19.84
CA VAL A 740 -9.66 -39.38 -20.09
C VAL A 740 -9.79 -40.57 -21.06
N GLU A 741 -10.51 -41.61 -20.65
CA GLU A 741 -10.82 -42.78 -21.47
C GLU A 741 -12.24 -42.67 -22.05
N PHE A 742 -12.37 -42.86 -23.37
CA PHE A 742 -13.64 -42.78 -24.10
C PHE A 742 -14.14 -44.16 -24.50
N ARG A 743 -15.45 -44.39 -24.38
CA ARG A 743 -16.10 -45.66 -24.75
C ARG A 743 -17.43 -45.44 -25.46
N ALA A 744 -17.81 -46.39 -26.32
CA ALA A 744 -19.16 -46.50 -26.88
C ALA A 744 -19.74 -47.88 -26.52
N ASN A 745 -20.94 -47.92 -25.93
CA ASN A 745 -21.59 -49.14 -25.46
C ASN A 745 -20.65 -50.02 -24.60
N ASN A 746 -19.91 -49.39 -23.68
CA ASN A 746 -18.86 -49.99 -22.84
C ASN A 746 -17.60 -50.51 -23.56
N SER A 747 -17.55 -50.50 -24.90
CA SER A 747 -16.34 -50.81 -25.66
C SER A 747 -15.39 -49.62 -25.71
N ALA A 748 -14.13 -49.82 -25.30
CA ALA A 748 -13.11 -48.79 -25.34
C ALA A 748 -12.83 -48.31 -26.77
N LEU A 749 -12.76 -47.00 -26.95
CA LEU A 749 -12.45 -46.35 -28.22
C LEU A 749 -11.00 -45.87 -28.24
N CYS A 750 -10.68 -44.94 -27.34
CA CYS A 750 -9.34 -44.41 -27.15
C CYS A 750 -9.19 -43.78 -25.76
N SER A 751 -7.96 -43.39 -25.41
CA SER A 751 -7.66 -42.57 -24.24
C SER A 751 -6.85 -41.36 -24.67
N ASP A 752 -7.21 -40.20 -24.12
CA ASP A 752 -6.50 -38.95 -24.35
C ASP A 752 -5.81 -38.50 -23.05
N LEU A 753 -4.54 -38.13 -23.15
CA LEU A 753 -3.68 -37.79 -22.00
C LEU A 753 -3.59 -36.28 -21.79
N SER A 754 -4.12 -35.45 -22.71
CA SER A 754 -3.97 -33.99 -22.66
C SER A 754 -5.26 -33.27 -23.04
N ALA A 755 -5.60 -32.20 -22.32
CA ALA A 755 -6.73 -31.34 -22.69
C ALA A 755 -6.39 -30.46 -23.91
N PRO A 756 -7.37 -30.12 -24.77
CA PRO A 756 -8.77 -30.54 -24.75
C PRO A 756 -8.93 -32.02 -25.13
N TYR A 757 -9.69 -32.78 -24.32
CA TYR A 757 -9.81 -34.23 -24.49
C TYR A 757 -10.78 -34.59 -25.61
N SER A 758 -10.33 -35.40 -26.56
CA SER A 758 -11.17 -35.81 -27.69
C SER A 758 -10.94 -37.25 -28.15
N CYS A 759 -11.96 -37.86 -28.77
CA CYS A 759 -11.86 -39.19 -29.34
C CYS A 759 -12.73 -39.35 -30.59
N ALA A 760 -12.16 -39.84 -31.69
CA ALA A 760 -12.94 -40.18 -32.88
C ALA A 760 -13.68 -41.52 -32.70
N TRP A 761 -14.97 -41.52 -32.99
CA TRP A 761 -15.86 -42.67 -32.91
C TRP A 761 -16.55 -42.95 -34.25
N GLN A 762 -16.46 -44.19 -34.72
CA GLN A 762 -17.17 -44.63 -35.93
C GLN A 762 -18.60 -45.08 -35.61
N VAL A 763 -19.58 -44.39 -36.19
CA VAL A 763 -21.01 -44.68 -35.99
C VAL A 763 -21.44 -45.88 -36.82
N GLY A 764 -22.12 -46.86 -36.20
CA GLY A 764 -22.58 -48.06 -36.90
C GLY A 764 -23.70 -47.80 -37.92
N ASN A 765 -23.91 -48.77 -38.82
CA ASN A 765 -24.84 -48.66 -39.96
C ASN A 765 -26.33 -48.90 -39.60
N LYS A 766 -26.66 -49.28 -38.36
CA LYS A 766 -28.06 -49.57 -37.99
C LYS A 766 -28.84 -48.25 -37.83
N PRO A 767 -29.98 -48.05 -38.51
CA PRO A 767 -30.81 -46.84 -38.37
C PRO A 767 -31.49 -46.78 -36.99
N ASN A 768 -31.64 -45.57 -36.45
CA ASN A 768 -32.26 -45.31 -35.14
C ASN A 768 -31.67 -46.16 -34.00
N ALA A 769 -30.38 -46.49 -34.08
CA ALA A 769 -29.68 -47.24 -33.05
C ALA A 769 -29.24 -46.30 -31.93
N SER A 770 -29.45 -46.74 -30.69
CA SER A 770 -29.00 -46.02 -29.49
C SER A 770 -27.56 -46.41 -29.17
N TYR A 771 -26.72 -45.41 -28.89
CA TYR A 771 -25.35 -45.58 -28.42
C TYR A 771 -25.14 -44.83 -27.12
N THR A 772 -24.60 -45.52 -26.11
CA THR A 772 -24.14 -44.90 -24.86
C THR A 772 -22.68 -44.52 -25.02
N LEU A 773 -22.38 -43.23 -25.08
CA LEU A 773 -21.02 -42.71 -25.08
C LEU A 773 -20.63 -42.36 -23.65
N SER A 774 -19.46 -42.81 -23.19
CA SER A 774 -18.97 -42.52 -21.84
C SER A 774 -17.54 -42.03 -21.85
N SER A 775 -17.25 -41.07 -20.97
CA SER A 775 -15.90 -40.56 -20.71
C SER A 775 -15.56 -40.78 -19.24
N LYS A 776 -14.38 -41.35 -18.98
CA LYS A 776 -13.88 -41.64 -17.63
C LYS A 776 -12.56 -40.91 -17.40
N ALA A 777 -12.53 -40.00 -16.42
CA ALA A 777 -11.32 -39.28 -16.01
C ALA A 777 -10.60 -40.04 -14.88
N PHE A 778 -9.27 -39.91 -14.86
CA PHE A 778 -8.38 -40.50 -13.86
C PHE A 778 -7.44 -39.40 -13.34
N ASP A 779 -7.10 -39.42 -12.06
CA ASP A 779 -6.02 -38.61 -11.49
C ASP A 779 -4.75 -39.46 -11.25
N ALA A 780 -3.76 -38.89 -10.56
CA ALA A 780 -2.50 -39.57 -10.22
C ALA A 780 -2.60 -40.43 -8.94
N ALA A 781 -3.56 -40.15 -8.06
CA ALA A 781 -3.82 -40.90 -6.83
C ALA A 781 -4.67 -42.17 -7.05
N GLY A 782 -5.21 -42.33 -8.26
CA GLY A 782 -6.04 -43.46 -8.66
C GLY A 782 -7.54 -43.25 -8.51
N ASN A 783 -8.00 -42.04 -8.14
CA ASN A 783 -9.44 -41.76 -8.14
C ASN A 783 -9.95 -41.58 -9.57
N THR A 784 -11.23 -41.89 -9.77
CA THR A 784 -11.85 -41.84 -11.09
C THR A 784 -13.29 -41.38 -11.01
N SER A 785 -13.74 -40.70 -12.06
CA SER A 785 -15.15 -40.40 -12.29
C SER A 785 -15.55 -40.76 -13.71
N THR A 786 -16.84 -40.98 -13.93
CA THR A 786 -17.36 -41.36 -15.25
C THR A 786 -18.66 -40.61 -15.52
N THR A 787 -18.80 -40.11 -16.75
CA THR A 787 -20.03 -39.53 -17.27
C THR A 787 -20.46 -40.28 -18.52
N SER A 788 -21.74 -40.24 -18.84
CA SER A 788 -22.27 -40.86 -20.06
C SER A 788 -23.44 -40.08 -20.65
N ILE A 789 -23.51 -40.06 -21.96
CA ILE A 789 -24.64 -39.54 -22.74
C ILE A 789 -25.18 -40.63 -23.66
N THR A 790 -26.42 -40.44 -24.13
CA THR A 790 -27.01 -41.30 -25.16
C THR A 790 -27.15 -40.52 -26.47
N VAL A 791 -26.77 -41.12 -27.58
CA VAL A 791 -26.96 -40.56 -28.93
C VAL A 791 -27.65 -41.58 -29.83
N TYR A 792 -28.28 -41.11 -30.90
CA TYR A 792 -29.02 -41.93 -31.85
C TYR A 792 -28.42 -41.83 -33.24
N SER A 793 -28.32 -42.94 -33.97
CA SER A 793 -27.94 -42.85 -35.38
C SER A 793 -29.09 -42.33 -36.25
N SER A 794 -28.76 -41.57 -37.29
CA SER A 794 -29.70 -41.04 -38.28
C SER A 794 -30.53 -42.14 -38.96
N GLN A 795 -31.71 -41.76 -39.45
CA GLN A 795 -32.64 -42.66 -40.16
C GLN A 795 -31.99 -43.36 -41.36
#